data_AF-A0A918CC66-F1
#
_entry.id   AF-A0A918CC66-F1
#
_cell.length_a   1.000
_cell.length_b   1.000
_cell.length_c   1.000
_cell.angle_alpha   90.00
_cell.angle_beta   90.00
_cell.angle_gamma   90.00
#
_symmetry.space_group_name_H-M   'P 1'
#
loop_
_entity.id
_entity.type
_entity.pdbx_description
1 polymer ?
#
loop_
_entity_poly.entity_id
_entity_poly.type
_entity_poly.pdbx_seq_one_letter_code
_entity_poly.pdbx_strand_id
1 'polypeptide(L)'
;MAVQRLQPRTTVYLNLADVDPDAHSISAYIHQRFGATLGSFPLSQLSYELQRPAAKPGALGTALRDEVLMYLQRTTSAQPLTLLLDNAHVLNSEARTFLLTYLLAAPEFLTNRQHHRLRWIISMRTEVDLPIRNLRTALNIQSIQQHALAFTPQAMRTLGLSELEIQRVAGWPAAVAMLTHAHDAADIVEDMLSTIDEQWLPSLRRASLLSTWRADDPAASALDLRDGWLTHARTHGIPCWPLGDGCFEPLPIITEVLMRALRNRPSEHAAAQRALASVQQGTQPLTATRSYLEAGDVQQAQDLLVDLTSNLAERGQLVAALPQLIVLNPPPTHPLYLSLASSLFDSGQVLRGLEHAEAAVTQNSEPSRALALLARMRLRLGQTDLATTHFRQALSAPEAQHDPLLKAQFALTLAIQARTETVDLAMQAEQLAQQVLGDAVSRSLDEAELLARTARTLSAALRGERETARVQATVVISSLDTLSPGPDLIVALTELARYYADDHEQELAHFCLERAAEMLERGRTTDGSLRLSTARAHVALRSSDLTRAHLHATQAAQDALLLQHPAAHRELLLLLAILELLAATPSTRHLTELAEHYGDQTGVTALIQLLQTLLIGGALPSTWRDTPYLPLEVQILATVREVCEHPLNFLLQTELLTLQRRVGAQAIQSYATLQHLTLPARVQTLLRLPVVQVQVLCAQPQITVNHKSSQIRGMLLLPLLLLLRQRSLDSLEIQTCLVGERTSTRKTALSKLRTWLASRTDRPTGMTRRGTLSVRDWHITFDTQRLQGCSLDTLLEVYQAPVYANWTGNVPAPLQAWRDDVRAVVCERVQAALQASAHALSMAEQQQAMTAWHRLVQRDPELAVFASVHLERQADGWARQSQGEAL
;
A
#
# COMPACT_ATOMS: atom_id res chain seq x y z
N MET A 1 -53.21 1.28 -27.27
CA MET A 1 -53.53 -0.18 -27.19
C MET A 1 -52.34 -0.83 -26.48
N ALA A 2 -52.38 -1.45 -25.30
CA ALA A 2 -53.45 -2.10 -24.55
C ALA A 2 -53.55 -1.53 -23.12
N VAL A 3 -54.71 -0.97 -22.76
CA VAL A 3 -55.06 -0.74 -21.36
C VAL A 3 -55.62 -2.07 -20.86
N GLN A 4 -54.72 -2.96 -20.41
CA GLN A 4 -55.14 -4.07 -19.56
C GLN A 4 -55.91 -3.46 -18.39
N ARG A 5 -57.17 -3.86 -18.23
CA ARG A 5 -58.00 -3.55 -17.07
C ARG A 5 -57.25 -3.99 -15.82
N LEU A 6 -56.49 -3.07 -15.22
CA LEU A 6 -55.93 -3.22 -13.89
C LEU A 6 -57.14 -3.41 -12.98
N GLN A 7 -57.33 -4.64 -12.48
CA GLN A 7 -58.23 -4.85 -11.36
C GLN A 7 -57.87 -3.84 -10.26
N PRO A 8 -58.85 -3.27 -9.56
CA PRO A 8 -58.60 -2.19 -8.61
C PRO A 8 -57.62 -2.70 -7.54
N ARG A 9 -56.36 -2.26 -7.63
CA ARG A 9 -55.39 -2.43 -6.55
C ARG A 9 -55.89 -1.59 -5.40
N THR A 10 -56.05 -2.18 -4.22
CA THR A 10 -56.34 -1.38 -3.03
C THR A 10 -55.14 -0.47 -2.79
N THR A 11 -55.26 0.77 -3.23
CA THR A 11 -54.25 1.81 -3.10
C THR A 11 -54.78 2.82 -2.11
N VAL A 12 -54.08 3.00 -1.00
CA VAL A 12 -54.39 4.06 -0.05
C VAL A 12 -53.41 5.19 -0.31
N TYR A 13 -53.94 6.31 -0.80
CA TYR A 13 -53.17 7.51 -1.05
C TYR A 13 -53.21 8.40 0.20
N LEU A 14 -52.02 8.77 0.66
CA LEU A 14 -51.75 9.58 1.84
C LEU A 14 -51.00 10.83 1.37
N ASN A 15 -51.73 11.91 1.12
CA ASN A 15 -51.11 13.21 0.91
C ASN A 15 -50.89 13.89 2.26
N LEU A 16 -49.63 14.02 2.67
CA LEU A 16 -49.27 14.62 3.95
C LEU A 16 -49.39 16.15 3.98
N ALA A 17 -49.77 16.77 2.86
CA ALA A 17 -50.19 18.17 2.85
C ALA A 17 -51.63 18.36 3.41
N ASP A 18 -52.42 17.28 3.46
CA ASP A 18 -53.85 17.33 3.84
C ASP A 18 -54.11 16.81 5.28
N VAL A 19 -53.06 16.41 6.00
CA VAL A 19 -53.14 15.77 7.34
C VAL A 19 -52.01 16.30 8.23
N ASP A 20 -52.28 16.52 9.52
CA ASP A 20 -51.25 16.91 10.47
C ASP A 20 -50.15 15.83 10.56
N PRO A 21 -48.85 16.23 10.54
CA PRO A 21 -47.74 15.30 10.39
C PRO A 21 -47.36 14.63 11.72
N ASP A 22 -48.32 14.09 12.47
CA ASP A 22 -48.12 13.40 13.76
C ASP A 22 -48.62 11.93 13.73
N ALA A 23 -48.15 11.12 14.69
CA ALA A 23 -48.42 9.68 14.73
C ALA A 23 -49.92 9.34 14.92
N HIS A 24 -50.67 10.17 15.63
CA HIS A 24 -52.09 9.96 15.90
C HIS A 24 -52.91 10.24 14.64
N SER A 25 -52.69 11.40 14.00
CA SER A 25 -53.37 11.81 12.77
C SER A 25 -53.11 10.83 11.61
N ILE A 26 -51.86 10.38 11.43
CA ILE A 26 -51.51 9.37 10.43
C ILE A 26 -52.24 8.05 10.70
N SER A 27 -52.27 7.59 11.96
CA SER A 27 -52.91 6.34 12.35
C SER A 27 -54.44 6.40 12.19
N ALA A 28 -55.06 7.51 12.57
CA ALA A 28 -56.50 7.75 12.43
C ALA A 28 -56.91 7.76 10.96
N TYR A 29 -56.13 8.44 10.10
CA TYR A 29 -56.40 8.49 8.67
C TYR A 29 -56.33 7.11 8.01
N ILE A 30 -55.28 6.35 8.34
CA ILE A 30 -55.11 5.00 7.80
C ILE A 30 -56.23 4.06 8.29
N HIS A 31 -56.59 4.12 9.58
CA HIS A 31 -57.70 3.35 10.16
C HIS A 31 -59.04 3.66 9.47
N GLN A 32 -59.35 4.95 9.25
CA GLN A 32 -60.58 5.36 8.57
C GLN A 32 -60.68 4.79 7.15
N ARG A 33 -59.55 4.77 6.41
CA ARG A 33 -59.49 4.22 5.04
C ARG A 33 -59.64 2.70 5.02
N PHE A 34 -59.10 1.99 6.00
CA PHE A 34 -59.30 0.54 6.13
C PHE A 34 -60.74 0.19 6.56
N GLY A 35 -61.32 0.94 7.50
CA GLY A 35 -62.69 0.74 7.96
C GLY A 35 -63.72 0.91 6.83
N ALA A 36 -63.51 1.87 5.92
CA ALA A 36 -64.34 2.07 4.75
C ALA A 36 -64.25 0.94 3.71
N THR A 37 -63.14 0.19 3.67
CA THR A 37 -62.91 -0.88 2.70
C THR A 37 -63.28 -2.27 3.21
N LEU A 38 -63.29 -2.51 4.52
CA LEU A 38 -63.51 -3.86 5.11
C LEU A 38 -64.79 -4.03 5.94
N GLY A 39 -65.56 -2.96 6.15
CA GLY A 39 -66.60 -2.94 7.18
C GLY A 39 -65.99 -2.73 8.56
N SER A 40 -66.63 -1.92 9.40
CA SER A 40 -66.08 -1.47 10.68
C SER A 40 -65.58 -2.63 11.54
N PHE A 41 -64.39 -2.49 12.13
CA PHE A 41 -63.89 -3.34 13.22
C PHE A 41 -64.18 -2.64 14.56
N PRO A 42 -65.37 -2.75 15.14
CA PRO A 42 -65.73 -1.99 16.35
C PRO A 42 -64.92 -2.37 17.61
N LEU A 43 -64.00 -3.34 17.51
CA LEU A 43 -63.18 -3.84 18.63
C LEU A 43 -61.70 -4.03 18.23
N SER A 44 -61.15 -3.24 17.29
CA SER A 44 -59.70 -3.31 17.02
C SER A 44 -58.90 -2.63 18.14
N GLN A 45 -57.71 -3.18 18.44
CA GLN A 45 -56.79 -2.57 19.40
C GLN A 45 -56.44 -1.13 18.98
N LEU A 46 -56.42 -0.83 17.69
CA LEU A 46 -56.13 0.51 17.17
C LEU A 46 -57.29 1.47 17.45
N SER A 47 -58.54 1.05 17.27
CA SER A 47 -59.70 1.87 17.65
C SER A 47 -59.67 2.23 19.14
N TYR A 48 -59.26 1.29 19.99
CA TYR A 48 -59.08 1.54 21.42
C TYR A 48 -57.94 2.53 21.70
N GLU A 49 -56.76 2.35 21.10
CA GLU A 49 -55.63 3.26 21.31
C GLU A 49 -55.91 4.67 20.75
N LEU A 50 -56.58 4.81 19.61
CA LEU A 50 -56.94 6.11 19.03
C LEU A 50 -57.91 6.91 19.93
N GLN A 51 -58.77 6.23 20.70
CA GLN A 51 -59.68 6.87 21.66
C GLN A 51 -58.98 7.32 22.95
N ARG A 52 -57.73 6.91 23.20
CA ARG A 52 -56.98 7.34 24.38
C ARG A 52 -56.39 8.73 24.15
N PRO A 53 -56.68 9.72 25.01
CA PRO A 53 -56.17 11.09 24.85
C PRO A 53 -54.65 11.23 25.02
N ALA A 54 -53.95 10.19 25.47
CA ALA A 54 -52.50 10.16 25.63
C ALA A 54 -51.89 8.86 25.08
N ALA A 55 -52.37 8.41 23.92
CA ALA A 55 -51.83 7.23 23.25
C ALA A 55 -50.37 7.47 22.86
N LYS A 56 -49.47 6.59 23.31
CA LYS A 56 -48.05 6.69 22.94
C LYS A 56 -47.87 6.26 21.48
N PRO A 57 -46.97 6.89 20.70
CA PRO A 57 -46.71 6.52 19.30
C PRO A 57 -46.41 5.04 19.10
N GLY A 58 -45.70 4.41 20.05
CA GLY A 58 -45.42 2.98 19.96
C GLY A 58 -46.65 2.10 20.08
N ALA A 59 -47.62 2.44 20.95
CA ALA A 59 -48.87 1.69 21.10
C ALA A 59 -49.76 1.83 19.86
N LEU A 60 -49.86 3.05 19.32
CA LEU A 60 -50.54 3.31 18.05
C LEU A 60 -49.88 2.54 16.89
N GLY A 61 -48.54 2.53 16.86
CA GLY A 61 -47.77 1.87 15.81
C GLY A 61 -47.94 0.36 15.81
N THR A 62 -47.88 -0.27 16.99
CA THR A 62 -48.14 -1.71 17.14
C THR A 62 -49.58 -2.06 16.76
N ALA A 63 -50.54 -1.27 17.21
CA ALA A 63 -51.96 -1.53 16.94
C ALA A 63 -52.30 -1.36 15.45
N LEU A 64 -51.71 -0.34 14.80
CA LEU A 64 -51.87 -0.09 13.37
C LEU A 64 -51.23 -1.19 12.54
N ARG A 65 -50.02 -1.62 12.91
CA ARG A 65 -49.34 -2.76 12.29
C ARG A 65 -50.19 -4.03 12.36
N ASP A 66 -50.74 -4.34 13.52
CA ASP A 66 -51.58 -5.53 13.71
C ASP A 66 -52.85 -5.45 12.84
N GLU A 67 -53.44 -4.26 12.69
CA GLU A 67 -54.59 -4.05 11.82
C GLU A 67 -54.23 -4.22 10.32
N VAL A 68 -53.08 -3.72 9.87
CA VAL A 68 -52.56 -3.96 8.51
C VAL A 68 -52.29 -5.45 8.29
N LEU A 69 -51.74 -6.16 9.28
CA LEU A 69 -51.53 -7.60 9.20
C LEU A 69 -52.85 -8.37 9.11
N MET A 70 -53.85 -7.98 9.91
CA MET A 70 -55.20 -8.55 9.83
C MET A 70 -55.84 -8.30 8.45
N TYR A 71 -55.65 -7.12 7.85
CA TYR A 71 -56.10 -6.82 6.49
C TYR A 71 -55.49 -7.80 5.48
N LEU A 72 -54.17 -7.99 5.54
CA LEU A 72 -53.43 -8.87 4.62
C LEU A 72 -53.83 -10.35 4.80
N GLN A 73 -54.17 -10.77 6.02
CA GLN A 73 -54.61 -12.14 6.31
C GLN A 73 -56.05 -12.42 5.84
N ARG A 74 -56.96 -11.47 5.99
CA ARG A 74 -58.38 -11.64 5.62
C ARG A 74 -58.64 -11.54 4.12
N THR A 75 -57.82 -10.78 3.41
CA THR A 75 -57.95 -10.65 1.95
C THR A 75 -57.38 -11.89 1.25
N THR A 76 -58.24 -12.90 1.08
CA THR A 76 -57.97 -14.18 0.39
C THR A 76 -57.67 -14.01 -1.11
N SER A 77 -58.03 -12.90 -1.73
CA SER A 77 -57.61 -12.56 -3.10
C SER A 77 -56.14 -12.15 -3.09
N ALA A 78 -55.31 -12.61 -4.04
CA ALA A 78 -53.85 -12.39 -4.09
C ALA A 78 -53.39 -10.92 -4.31
N GLN A 79 -54.23 -9.92 -4.03
CA GLN A 79 -53.96 -8.53 -4.38
C GLN A 79 -52.99 -7.84 -3.42
N PRO A 80 -52.00 -7.07 -3.92
CA PRO A 80 -51.10 -6.30 -3.08
C PRO A 80 -51.76 -5.01 -2.59
N LEU A 81 -51.54 -4.68 -1.31
CA LEU A 81 -51.90 -3.40 -0.72
C LEU A 81 -50.79 -2.39 -1.02
N THR A 82 -51.12 -1.29 -1.68
CA THR A 82 -50.15 -0.21 -1.94
C THR A 82 -50.49 1.01 -1.09
N LEU A 83 -49.52 1.46 -0.30
CA LEU A 83 -49.60 2.69 0.48
C LEU A 83 -48.71 3.74 -0.20
N LEU A 84 -49.32 4.80 -0.72
CA LEU A 84 -48.60 5.88 -1.37
C LEU A 84 -48.56 7.09 -0.44
N LEU A 85 -47.37 7.48 -0.01
CA LEU A 85 -47.11 8.62 0.84
C LEU A 85 -46.52 9.76 0.00
N ASP A 86 -47.26 10.84 -0.18
CA ASP A 86 -46.79 12.01 -0.91
C ASP A 86 -46.36 13.13 0.04
N ASN A 87 -45.40 13.94 -0.39
CA ASN A 87 -44.84 15.05 0.38
C ASN A 87 -44.24 14.67 1.74
N ALA A 88 -43.49 13.57 1.83
CA ALA A 88 -42.91 13.10 3.10
C ALA A 88 -41.92 14.08 3.77
N HIS A 89 -41.49 15.13 3.06
CA HIS A 89 -40.68 16.24 3.60
C HIS A 89 -41.42 17.10 4.64
N VAL A 90 -42.75 16.98 4.72
CA VAL A 90 -43.59 17.71 5.70
C VAL A 90 -43.66 16.99 7.07
N LEU A 91 -43.14 15.75 7.18
CA LEU A 91 -43.17 14.98 8.42
C LEU A 91 -42.32 15.64 9.53
N ASN A 92 -42.85 15.72 10.75
CA ASN A 92 -42.09 16.10 11.93
C ASN A 92 -41.23 14.93 12.48
N SER A 93 -40.35 15.20 13.44
CA SER A 93 -39.40 14.21 13.97
C SER A 93 -40.07 13.00 14.64
N GLU A 94 -41.19 13.22 15.33
CA GLU A 94 -41.96 12.17 15.99
C GLU A 94 -42.63 11.24 14.98
N ALA A 95 -43.28 11.78 13.95
CA ALA A 95 -43.90 11.01 12.88
C ALA A 95 -42.89 10.26 12.00
N ARG A 96 -41.72 10.84 11.75
CA ARG A 96 -40.60 10.13 11.08
C ARG A 96 -40.18 8.91 11.87
N THR A 97 -39.99 9.07 13.18
CA THR A 97 -39.60 7.97 14.09
C THR A 97 -40.69 6.90 14.14
N PHE A 98 -41.95 7.33 14.22
CA PHE A 98 -43.12 6.46 14.19
C PHE A 98 -43.16 5.60 12.91
N LEU A 99 -43.07 6.23 11.73
CA LEU A 99 -43.11 5.54 10.44
C LEU A 99 -41.94 4.57 10.25
N LEU A 100 -40.71 5.01 10.57
CA LEU A 100 -39.52 4.17 10.41
C LEU A 100 -39.55 2.97 11.35
N THR A 101 -39.86 3.18 12.63
CA THR A 101 -39.70 2.16 13.68
C THR A 101 -40.84 1.15 13.67
N TYR A 102 -42.09 1.61 13.56
CA TYR A 102 -43.26 0.76 13.82
C TYR A 102 -43.96 0.27 12.56
N LEU A 103 -43.76 0.93 11.41
CA LEU A 103 -44.43 0.58 10.16
C LEU A 103 -43.48 0.03 9.09
N LEU A 104 -42.32 0.67 8.87
CA LEU A 104 -41.38 0.23 7.84
C LEU A 104 -40.40 -0.84 8.34
N ALA A 105 -39.83 -0.68 9.54
CA ALA A 105 -38.81 -1.60 10.08
C ALA A 105 -39.36 -2.74 10.95
N ALA A 106 -40.68 -2.91 11.03
CA ALA A 106 -41.28 -3.89 11.93
C ALA A 106 -40.87 -5.34 11.53
N PRO A 107 -40.24 -6.13 12.44
CA PRO A 107 -39.71 -7.47 12.14
C PRO A 107 -40.74 -8.43 11.53
N GLU A 108 -42.01 -8.25 11.90
CA GLU A 108 -43.13 -9.06 11.47
C GLU A 108 -43.43 -8.88 9.98
N PHE A 109 -43.18 -7.70 9.40
CA PHE A 109 -43.28 -7.46 7.95
C PHE A 109 -42.08 -8.01 7.17
N LEU A 110 -40.93 -8.17 7.83
CA LEU A 110 -39.65 -8.55 7.21
C LEU A 110 -39.46 -10.06 7.11
N THR A 111 -39.95 -10.82 8.09
CA THR A 111 -39.60 -12.24 8.27
C THR A 111 -40.56 -13.23 7.62
N ASN A 112 -41.82 -12.83 7.37
CA ASN A 112 -42.85 -13.76 6.92
C ASN A 112 -43.18 -13.58 5.42
N ARG A 113 -42.96 -14.64 4.64
CA ARG A 113 -43.09 -14.68 3.15
C ARG A 113 -44.48 -14.31 2.63
N GLN A 114 -45.52 -14.32 3.46
CA GLN A 114 -46.86 -13.87 3.06
C GLN A 114 -46.95 -12.33 2.91
N HIS A 115 -45.95 -11.58 3.36
CA HIS A 115 -45.96 -10.11 3.42
C HIS A 115 -45.34 -9.38 2.23
N HIS A 116 -44.92 -10.09 1.17
CA HIS A 116 -44.55 -9.48 -0.12
C HIS A 116 -45.71 -8.73 -0.82
N ARG A 117 -46.89 -8.73 -0.19
CA ARG A 117 -48.12 -8.09 -0.68
C ARG A 117 -48.27 -6.64 -0.21
N LEU A 118 -47.42 -6.14 0.70
CA LEU A 118 -47.43 -4.73 1.09
C LEU A 118 -46.39 -3.95 0.28
N ARG A 119 -46.81 -2.88 -0.40
CA ARG A 119 -45.92 -1.98 -1.14
C ARG A 119 -46.05 -0.55 -0.64
N TRP A 120 -44.92 0.08 -0.35
CA TRP A 120 -44.84 1.51 -0.08
C TRP A 120 -44.30 2.25 -1.30
N ILE A 121 -44.91 3.39 -1.63
CA ILE A 121 -44.38 4.36 -2.61
C ILE A 121 -44.31 5.70 -1.90
N ILE A 122 -43.12 6.28 -1.79
CA ILE A 122 -42.90 7.49 -1.01
C ILE A 122 -42.28 8.57 -1.89
N SER A 123 -42.90 9.74 -1.92
CA SER A 123 -42.43 10.94 -2.62
C SER A 123 -41.91 11.95 -1.61
N MET A 124 -40.68 12.45 -1.83
CA MET A 124 -39.99 13.40 -0.95
C MET A 124 -38.99 14.23 -1.75
N ARG A 125 -38.60 15.40 -1.22
CA ARG A 125 -37.62 16.29 -1.88
C ARG A 125 -36.20 15.77 -1.72
N THR A 126 -35.85 15.32 -0.52
CA THR A 126 -34.53 14.76 -0.21
C THR A 126 -34.67 13.52 0.67
N GLU A 127 -33.71 12.60 0.60
CA GLU A 127 -33.69 11.43 1.49
C GLU A 127 -33.28 11.76 2.94
N VAL A 128 -32.83 13.00 3.20
CA VAL A 128 -32.57 13.53 4.55
C VAL A 128 -33.88 13.72 5.31
N ASP A 129 -34.96 14.02 4.58
CA ASP A 129 -36.29 14.24 5.16
C ASP A 129 -36.88 12.96 5.78
N LEU A 130 -36.52 11.79 5.25
CA LEU A 130 -36.90 10.49 5.81
C LEU A 130 -35.79 9.47 5.52
N PRO A 131 -34.93 9.13 6.51
CA PRO A 131 -33.69 8.36 6.30
C PRO A 131 -33.95 6.85 6.07
N ILE A 132 -34.72 6.51 5.04
CA ILE A 132 -35.11 5.13 4.68
C ILE A 132 -33.89 4.28 4.30
N ARG A 133 -32.76 4.90 3.91
CA ARG A 133 -31.51 4.17 3.63
C ARG A 133 -31.05 3.28 4.78
N ASN A 134 -31.31 3.69 6.02
CA ASN A 134 -30.96 2.92 7.22
C ASN A 134 -31.70 1.58 7.29
N LEU A 135 -32.75 1.39 6.48
CA LEU A 135 -33.57 0.18 6.40
C LEU A 135 -33.22 -0.70 5.19
N ARG A 136 -32.20 -0.38 4.38
CA ARG A 136 -31.82 -1.16 3.18
C ARG A 136 -31.39 -2.60 3.46
N THR A 137 -30.90 -2.87 4.67
CA THR A 137 -30.56 -4.23 5.11
C THR A 137 -31.81 -5.06 5.42
N ALA A 138 -32.94 -4.40 5.68
CA ALA A 138 -34.21 -5.01 6.05
C ALA A 138 -35.22 -5.02 4.89
N LEU A 139 -35.29 -3.97 4.08
CA LEU A 139 -36.29 -3.75 3.05
C LEU A 139 -35.67 -3.70 1.65
N ASN A 140 -36.39 -4.22 0.66
CA ASN A 140 -36.09 -3.98 -0.74
C ASN A 140 -36.57 -2.58 -1.15
N ILE A 141 -35.67 -1.61 -1.05
CA ILE A 141 -35.94 -0.19 -1.35
C ILE A 141 -35.44 0.12 -2.76
N GLN A 142 -36.38 0.45 -3.65
CA GLN A 142 -36.06 1.02 -4.96
C GLN A 142 -36.21 2.53 -4.90
N SER A 143 -35.09 3.25 -4.94
CA SER A 143 -35.07 4.72 -5.03
C SER A 143 -35.15 5.12 -6.50
N ILE A 144 -36.19 5.88 -6.87
CA ILE A 144 -36.31 6.47 -8.21
C ILE A 144 -35.92 7.93 -8.07
N GLN A 145 -34.71 8.24 -8.51
CA GLN A 145 -34.15 9.58 -8.45
C GLN A 145 -34.66 10.43 -9.63
N GLN A 146 -34.58 11.76 -9.53
CA GLN A 146 -35.06 12.66 -10.59
C GLN A 146 -34.38 12.41 -11.95
N HIS A 147 -33.11 11.98 -11.98
CA HIS A 147 -32.41 11.57 -13.21
C HIS A 147 -33.00 10.30 -13.85
N ALA A 148 -33.67 9.43 -13.07
CA ALA A 148 -34.36 8.25 -13.59
C ALA A 148 -35.72 8.60 -14.23
N LEU A 149 -36.20 9.83 -14.03
CA LEU A 149 -37.38 10.39 -14.71
C LEU A 149 -37.00 11.19 -15.97
N ALA A 150 -35.71 11.40 -16.23
CA ALA A 150 -35.23 11.99 -17.46
C ALA A 150 -35.44 11.03 -18.64
N PHE A 151 -35.66 11.56 -19.84
CA PHE A 151 -35.66 10.71 -21.04
C PHE A 151 -34.29 10.09 -21.23
N THR A 152 -34.25 8.80 -21.57
CA THR A 152 -32.99 8.12 -21.91
C THR A 152 -32.47 8.63 -23.25
N PRO A 153 -31.15 8.54 -23.51
CA PRO A 153 -30.59 8.81 -24.84
C PRO A 153 -31.33 8.08 -25.96
N GLN A 154 -31.70 6.82 -25.73
CA GLN A 154 -32.48 6.04 -26.70
C GLN A 154 -33.88 6.60 -26.91
N ALA A 155 -34.59 7.00 -25.85
CA ALA A 155 -35.91 7.62 -25.97
C ALA A 155 -35.84 8.97 -26.71
N MET A 156 -34.81 9.78 -26.44
CA MET A 156 -34.57 11.03 -27.15
C MET A 156 -34.22 10.81 -28.64
N ARG A 157 -33.43 9.78 -28.98
CA ARG A 157 -33.20 9.38 -30.39
C ARG A 157 -34.50 9.00 -31.09
N THR A 158 -35.38 8.26 -30.41
CA THR A 158 -36.69 7.89 -30.99
C THR A 158 -37.61 9.09 -31.19
N LEU A 159 -37.36 10.18 -30.45
CA LEU A 159 -38.03 11.47 -30.64
C LEU A 159 -37.36 12.33 -31.72
N GLY A 160 -36.28 11.85 -32.35
CA GLY A 160 -35.63 12.51 -33.48
C GLY A 160 -34.44 13.40 -33.13
N LEU A 161 -33.97 13.41 -31.87
CA LEU A 161 -32.82 14.21 -31.46
C LEU A 161 -31.49 13.55 -31.87
N SER A 162 -30.54 14.36 -32.33
CA SER A 162 -29.15 13.98 -32.59
C SER A 162 -28.35 13.76 -31.29
N GLU A 163 -27.19 13.10 -31.37
CA GLU A 163 -26.32 12.88 -30.20
C GLU A 163 -25.89 14.17 -29.49
N LEU A 164 -25.68 15.23 -30.27
CA LEU A 164 -25.26 16.53 -29.74
C LEU A 164 -26.42 17.23 -29.02
N GLU A 165 -27.63 17.13 -29.55
CA GLU A 165 -28.86 17.63 -28.91
C GLU A 165 -29.18 16.85 -27.63
N ILE A 166 -29.02 15.53 -27.65
CA ILE A 166 -29.17 14.64 -26.50
C ILE A 166 -28.25 15.07 -25.35
N GLN A 167 -26.99 15.37 -25.66
CA GLN A 167 -26.03 15.85 -24.66
C GLN A 167 -26.40 17.24 -24.11
N ARG A 168 -26.93 18.13 -24.97
CA ARG A 168 -27.32 19.49 -24.58
C ARG A 168 -28.52 19.56 -23.65
N VAL A 169 -29.54 18.72 -23.87
CA VAL A 169 -30.79 18.74 -23.07
C VAL A 169 -30.78 17.80 -21.88
N ALA A 170 -29.82 16.86 -21.82
CA ALA A 170 -29.59 15.94 -20.72
C ALA A 170 -30.88 15.23 -20.21
N GLY A 171 -31.77 14.86 -21.14
CA GLY A 171 -33.00 14.13 -20.83
C GLY A 171 -34.12 14.96 -20.18
N TRP A 172 -33.98 16.29 -20.10
CA TRP A 172 -35.02 17.16 -19.54
C TRP A 172 -36.31 17.11 -20.39
N PRO A 173 -37.45 16.63 -19.87
CA PRO A 173 -38.65 16.41 -20.67
C PRO A 173 -39.16 17.62 -21.45
N ALA A 174 -39.02 18.83 -20.88
CA ALA A 174 -39.47 20.04 -21.55
C ALA A 174 -38.53 20.48 -22.68
N ALA A 175 -37.19 20.50 -22.49
CA ALA A 175 -36.28 20.81 -23.61
C ALA A 175 -36.30 19.73 -24.70
N VAL A 176 -36.49 18.46 -24.33
CA VAL A 176 -36.70 17.40 -25.32
C VAL A 176 -37.96 17.72 -26.14
N ALA A 177 -39.09 18.04 -25.49
CA ALA A 177 -40.31 18.43 -26.19
C ALA A 177 -40.14 19.71 -27.05
N MET A 178 -39.33 20.67 -26.60
CA MET A 178 -39.05 21.91 -27.34
C MET A 178 -38.17 21.67 -28.58
N LEU A 179 -37.10 20.88 -28.46
CA LEU A 179 -36.25 20.51 -29.60
C LEU A 179 -37.00 19.67 -30.63
N THR A 180 -38.00 18.89 -30.22
CA THR A 180 -38.86 18.21 -31.20
C THR A 180 -39.75 19.16 -32.00
N HIS A 181 -39.85 20.44 -31.65
CA HIS A 181 -40.80 21.40 -32.23
C HIS A 181 -40.16 22.71 -32.76
N ALA A 182 -38.86 22.95 -32.55
CA ALA A 182 -38.12 24.18 -32.93
C ALA A 182 -36.72 23.89 -33.51
N HIS A 183 -36.03 24.89 -34.09
CA HIS A 183 -34.82 24.68 -34.92
C HIS A 183 -33.44 24.81 -34.20
N ASP A 184 -33.32 25.46 -33.05
CA ASP A 184 -32.13 25.36 -32.17
C ASP A 184 -32.49 25.65 -30.70
N ALA A 185 -32.04 24.82 -29.76
CA ALA A 185 -32.20 25.07 -28.32
C ALA A 185 -31.39 26.28 -27.84
N ALA A 186 -30.29 26.62 -28.51
CA ALA A 186 -29.51 27.80 -28.19
C ALA A 186 -30.32 29.08 -28.46
N ASP A 187 -31.01 29.18 -29.61
CA ASP A 187 -31.85 30.33 -29.96
C ASP A 187 -32.98 30.54 -28.94
N ILE A 188 -33.60 29.46 -28.47
CA ILE A 188 -34.65 29.53 -27.43
C ILE A 188 -34.07 30.05 -26.11
N VAL A 189 -32.89 29.59 -25.73
CA VAL A 189 -32.22 30.07 -24.53
C VAL A 189 -31.81 31.54 -24.70
N GLU A 190 -31.32 31.94 -25.88
CA GLU A 190 -30.99 33.34 -26.19
C GLU A 190 -32.24 34.24 -26.14
N ASP A 191 -33.36 33.80 -26.72
CA ASP A 191 -34.66 34.47 -26.64
C ASP A 191 -35.13 34.59 -25.19
N MET A 192 -35.02 33.51 -24.39
CA MET A 192 -35.36 33.54 -22.97
C MET A 192 -34.45 34.50 -22.20
N LEU A 193 -33.14 34.48 -22.46
CA LEU A 193 -32.19 35.42 -21.84
C LEU A 193 -32.45 36.86 -22.28
N SER A 194 -33.00 37.11 -23.47
CA SER A 194 -33.38 38.44 -23.94
C SER A 194 -34.54 39.07 -23.15
N THR A 195 -35.35 38.24 -22.47
CA THR A 195 -36.44 38.72 -21.59
C THR A 195 -35.97 39.14 -20.20
N ILE A 196 -34.71 38.85 -19.85
CA ILE A 196 -34.11 39.22 -18.57
C ILE A 196 -33.57 40.64 -18.68
N ASP A 197 -33.78 41.48 -17.66
CA ASP A 197 -33.27 42.85 -17.68
C ASP A 197 -31.75 42.86 -17.94
N GLU A 198 -31.30 43.75 -18.83
CA GLU A 198 -29.88 43.86 -19.24
C GLU A 198 -28.91 44.01 -18.06
N GLN A 199 -29.40 44.55 -16.95
CA GLN A 199 -28.64 44.77 -15.74
C GLN A 199 -28.22 43.47 -15.00
N TRP A 200 -28.92 42.35 -15.22
CA TRP A 200 -28.62 41.04 -14.59
C TRP A 200 -27.80 40.12 -15.49
N LEU A 201 -27.81 40.36 -16.81
CA LEU A 201 -27.08 39.53 -17.77
C LEU A 201 -25.58 39.40 -17.46
N PRO A 202 -24.84 40.44 -17.04
CA PRO A 202 -23.43 40.29 -16.65
C PRO A 202 -23.23 39.34 -15.46
N SER A 203 -24.15 39.31 -14.49
CA SER A 203 -24.08 38.37 -13.37
C SER A 203 -24.39 36.95 -13.84
N LEU A 204 -25.40 36.75 -14.70
CA LEU A 204 -25.71 35.41 -15.24
C LEU A 204 -24.58 34.85 -16.11
N ARG A 205 -23.95 35.68 -16.94
CA ARG A 205 -22.76 35.29 -17.71
C ARG A 205 -21.63 34.83 -16.79
N ARG A 206 -21.29 35.60 -15.76
CA ARG A 206 -20.24 35.21 -14.80
C ARG A 206 -20.63 33.96 -13.99
N ALA A 207 -21.89 33.83 -13.60
CA ALA A 207 -22.41 32.66 -12.88
C ALA A 207 -22.32 31.35 -13.69
N SER A 208 -22.18 31.42 -15.01
CA SER A 208 -21.97 30.23 -15.85
C SER A 208 -20.61 29.54 -15.63
N LEU A 209 -19.66 30.20 -14.94
CA LEU A 209 -18.43 29.57 -14.46
C LEU A 209 -18.65 28.66 -13.24
N LEU A 210 -19.82 28.75 -12.59
CA LEU A 210 -20.17 27.93 -11.44
C LEU A 210 -20.93 26.70 -11.91
N SER A 211 -20.51 25.52 -11.45
CA SER A 211 -21.24 24.27 -11.68
C SER A 211 -22.56 24.22 -10.89
N THR A 212 -22.63 24.90 -9.75
CA THR A 212 -23.85 25.02 -8.95
C THR A 212 -24.11 26.48 -8.56
N TRP A 213 -25.37 26.89 -8.64
CA TRP A 213 -25.85 28.21 -8.31
C TRP A 213 -26.44 28.23 -6.89
N ARG A 214 -25.87 29.08 -6.03
CA ARG A 214 -26.31 29.31 -4.64
C ARG A 214 -26.26 30.82 -4.37
N ALA A 215 -27.16 31.31 -3.51
CA ALA A 215 -27.18 32.72 -3.15
C ALA A 215 -25.98 33.10 -2.26
N ASP A 216 -25.65 32.24 -1.30
CA ASP A 216 -24.59 32.47 -0.30
C ASP A 216 -23.31 31.68 -0.64
N ASP A 217 -22.79 31.83 -1.86
CA ASP A 217 -21.53 31.20 -2.29
C ASP A 217 -20.37 32.22 -2.26
N PRO A 218 -19.25 31.96 -1.56
CA PRO A 218 -18.06 32.80 -1.64
C PRO A 218 -17.58 33.05 -3.09
N ALA A 219 -17.75 32.06 -3.98
CA ALA A 219 -17.44 32.20 -5.40
C ALA A 219 -18.40 33.17 -6.12
N ALA A 220 -19.68 33.21 -5.72
CA ALA A 220 -20.63 34.19 -6.24
C ALA A 220 -20.24 35.62 -5.83
N SER A 221 -19.80 35.82 -4.58
CA SER A 221 -19.32 37.12 -4.13
C SER A 221 -18.06 37.58 -4.89
N ALA A 222 -17.10 36.68 -5.12
CA ALA A 222 -15.89 37.05 -5.87
C ALA A 222 -16.13 37.30 -7.35
N LEU A 223 -17.08 36.57 -7.95
CA LEU A 223 -17.55 36.86 -9.31
C LEU A 223 -18.35 38.17 -9.39
N ASP A 224 -18.54 38.89 -8.28
CA ASP A 224 -19.29 40.15 -8.19
C ASP A 224 -20.71 39.98 -8.78
N LEU A 225 -21.35 38.87 -8.38
CA LEU A 225 -22.75 38.60 -8.70
C LEU A 225 -23.64 39.51 -7.84
N ARG A 226 -24.59 40.21 -8.48
CA ARG A 226 -25.49 41.15 -7.79
C ARG A 226 -26.44 40.42 -6.85
N ASP A 227 -26.74 41.01 -5.70
CA ASP A 227 -27.71 40.46 -4.74
C ASP A 227 -29.05 40.15 -5.41
N GLY A 228 -29.59 38.95 -5.16
CA GLY A 228 -30.86 38.51 -5.75
C GLY A 228 -30.77 38.00 -7.19
N TRP A 229 -29.58 37.90 -7.80
CA TRP A 229 -29.40 37.38 -9.17
C TRP A 229 -30.06 36.01 -9.39
N LEU A 230 -29.93 35.10 -8.41
CA LEU A 230 -30.48 33.74 -8.49
C LEU A 230 -32.00 33.74 -8.34
N THR A 231 -32.54 34.57 -7.45
CA THR A 231 -33.98 34.77 -7.32
C THR A 231 -34.55 35.31 -8.63
N HIS A 232 -33.88 36.30 -9.22
CA HIS A 232 -34.29 36.92 -10.47
C HIS A 232 -34.22 35.94 -11.66
N ALA A 233 -33.16 35.13 -11.74
CA ALA A 233 -33.03 34.05 -12.72
C ALA A 233 -34.22 33.09 -12.66
N ARG A 234 -34.60 32.68 -11.43
CA ARG A 234 -35.70 31.75 -11.20
C ARG A 234 -37.07 32.36 -11.48
N THR A 235 -37.29 33.64 -11.15
CA THR A 235 -38.57 34.31 -11.45
C THR A 235 -38.78 34.50 -12.95
N HIS A 236 -37.71 34.62 -13.74
CA HIS A 236 -37.75 34.70 -15.20
C HIS A 236 -37.69 33.33 -15.88
N GLY A 237 -37.84 32.25 -15.11
CA GLY A 237 -38.01 30.90 -15.64
C GLY A 237 -36.74 30.28 -16.21
N ILE A 238 -35.53 30.76 -15.85
CA ILE A 238 -34.29 30.08 -16.25
C ILE A 238 -34.31 28.64 -15.68
N PRO A 239 -34.30 27.61 -16.53
CA PRO A 239 -34.45 26.26 -16.07
C PRO A 239 -33.19 25.74 -15.35
N CYS A 240 -33.39 25.23 -14.14
CA CYS A 240 -32.32 24.68 -13.31
C CYS A 240 -32.85 23.48 -12.52
N TRP A 241 -31.99 22.49 -12.26
CA TRP A 241 -32.30 21.37 -11.38
C TRP A 241 -32.11 21.78 -9.92
N PRO A 242 -33.14 21.63 -9.06
CA PRO A 242 -32.96 21.85 -7.63
C PRO A 242 -32.14 20.69 -7.06
N LEU A 243 -31.01 21.00 -6.43
CA LEU A 243 -30.16 20.02 -5.75
C LEU A 243 -30.51 19.86 -4.25
N GLY A 244 -31.35 20.74 -3.71
CA GLY A 244 -31.65 20.86 -2.27
C GLY A 244 -31.00 22.10 -1.65
N ASP A 245 -31.41 22.50 -0.45
CA ASP A 245 -30.78 23.57 0.36
C ASP A 245 -30.53 24.91 -0.37
N GLY A 246 -31.46 25.34 -1.23
CA GLY A 246 -31.31 26.57 -2.02
C GLY A 246 -30.25 26.50 -3.12
N CYS A 247 -29.76 25.30 -3.43
CA CYS A 247 -28.77 25.04 -4.47
C CYS A 247 -29.46 24.59 -5.77
N PHE A 248 -28.98 25.11 -6.89
CA PHE A 248 -29.51 24.83 -8.22
C PHE A 248 -28.38 24.49 -9.19
N GLU A 249 -28.61 23.57 -10.11
CA GLU A 249 -27.71 23.29 -11.22
C GLU A 249 -28.35 23.81 -12.51
N PRO A 250 -27.78 24.80 -13.20
CA PRO A 250 -28.32 25.26 -14.47
C PRO A 250 -28.23 24.13 -15.51
N LEU A 251 -29.21 24.06 -16.41
CA LEU A 251 -29.14 23.08 -17.50
C LEU A 251 -27.90 23.30 -18.37
N PRO A 252 -27.26 22.23 -18.90
CA PRO A 252 -26.02 22.34 -19.66
C PRO A 252 -26.10 23.34 -20.83
N ILE A 253 -27.21 23.39 -21.56
CA ILE A 253 -27.41 24.32 -22.67
C ILE A 253 -27.41 25.80 -22.24
N ILE A 254 -27.93 26.12 -21.04
CA ILE A 254 -27.93 27.47 -20.49
C ILE A 254 -26.51 27.89 -20.15
N THR A 255 -25.77 27.00 -19.48
CA THR A 255 -24.36 27.20 -19.15
C THR A 255 -23.53 27.39 -20.42
N GLU A 256 -23.78 26.59 -21.47
CA GLU A 256 -23.09 26.70 -22.76
C GLU A 256 -23.32 28.09 -23.41
N VAL A 257 -24.57 28.55 -23.52
CA VAL A 257 -24.92 29.84 -24.12
C VAL A 257 -24.34 31.01 -23.31
N LEU A 258 -24.48 30.99 -21.98
CA LEU A 258 -23.93 32.02 -21.11
C LEU A 258 -22.39 32.05 -21.13
N MET A 259 -21.73 30.88 -21.13
CA MET A 259 -20.27 30.78 -21.25
C MET A 259 -19.78 31.28 -22.60
N ARG A 260 -20.49 30.99 -23.70
CA ARG A 260 -20.17 31.53 -25.04
C ARG A 260 -20.29 33.05 -25.04
N ALA A 261 -21.37 33.60 -24.47
CA ALA A 261 -21.57 35.04 -24.33
C ALA A 261 -20.50 35.72 -23.46
N LEU A 262 -19.99 35.01 -22.45
CA LEU A 262 -18.88 35.48 -21.61
C LEU A 262 -17.55 35.45 -22.37
N ARG A 263 -17.23 34.34 -23.08
CA ARG A 263 -15.98 34.20 -23.86
C ARG A 263 -15.87 35.18 -25.01
N ASN A 264 -16.99 35.58 -25.62
CA ASN A 264 -17.04 36.66 -26.60
C ASN A 264 -16.65 38.03 -26.02
N ARG A 265 -16.46 38.13 -24.69
CA ARG A 265 -15.96 39.29 -23.96
C ARG A 265 -14.69 38.92 -23.18
N PRO A 266 -13.52 38.86 -23.86
CA PRO A 266 -12.32 38.26 -23.28
C PRO A 266 -11.83 38.95 -22.00
N SER A 267 -12.00 40.27 -21.87
CA SER A 267 -11.64 41.01 -20.64
C SER A 267 -12.54 40.64 -19.45
N GLU A 268 -13.85 40.51 -19.69
CA GLU A 268 -14.84 40.08 -18.67
C GLU A 268 -14.58 38.63 -18.27
N HIS A 269 -14.35 37.74 -19.25
CA HIS A 269 -14.00 36.34 -19.00
C HIS A 269 -12.72 36.22 -18.17
N ALA A 270 -11.63 36.91 -18.56
CA ALA A 270 -10.37 36.84 -17.84
C ALA A 270 -10.47 37.41 -16.41
N ALA A 271 -11.22 38.50 -16.21
CA ALA A 271 -11.46 39.05 -14.88
C ALA A 271 -12.27 38.09 -13.98
N ALA A 272 -13.33 37.50 -14.52
CA ALA A 272 -14.16 36.54 -13.80
C ALA A 272 -13.38 35.27 -13.42
N GLN A 273 -12.56 34.75 -14.33
CA GLN A 273 -11.71 33.58 -14.08
C GLN A 273 -10.63 33.86 -13.03
N ARG A 274 -9.99 35.03 -13.02
CA ARG A 274 -9.05 35.42 -11.95
C ARG A 274 -9.74 35.53 -10.59
N ALA A 275 -10.93 36.11 -10.55
CA ALA A 275 -11.70 36.24 -9.31
C ALA A 275 -12.15 34.87 -8.77
N LEU A 276 -12.52 33.95 -9.66
CA LEU A 276 -12.82 32.57 -9.27
C LEU A 276 -11.58 31.84 -8.75
N ALA A 277 -10.43 32.02 -9.43
CA ALA A 277 -9.16 31.43 -9.03
C ALA A 277 -8.73 31.86 -7.62
N SER A 278 -8.86 33.14 -7.27
CA SER A 278 -8.44 33.66 -5.97
C SER A 278 -9.23 33.08 -4.79
N VAL A 279 -10.54 32.82 -4.97
CA VAL A 279 -11.35 32.12 -3.97
C VAL A 279 -11.00 30.64 -3.88
N GLN A 280 -10.77 30.01 -5.03
CA GLN A 280 -10.47 28.58 -5.09
C GLN A 280 -9.07 28.25 -4.56
N GLN A 281 -8.11 29.17 -4.60
CA GLN A 281 -6.71 28.92 -4.24
C GLN A 281 -6.57 28.30 -2.84
N GLY A 282 -7.40 28.70 -1.87
CA GLY A 282 -7.34 28.17 -0.50
C GLY A 282 -7.97 26.79 -0.30
N THR A 283 -8.88 26.36 -1.18
CA THR A 283 -9.70 25.14 -0.98
C THR A 283 -9.51 24.10 -2.08
N GLN A 284 -9.32 24.54 -3.32
CA GLN A 284 -9.20 23.72 -4.53
C GLN A 284 -8.11 24.28 -5.45
N PRO A 285 -6.83 24.16 -5.06
CA PRO A 285 -5.77 24.91 -5.70
C PRO A 285 -5.47 24.45 -7.14
N LEU A 286 -5.68 23.17 -7.49
CA LEU A 286 -5.57 22.70 -8.88
C LEU A 286 -6.68 23.26 -9.80
N THR A 287 -7.88 23.48 -9.26
CA THR A 287 -8.97 24.17 -9.97
C THR A 287 -8.62 25.64 -10.16
N ALA A 288 -8.07 26.29 -9.12
CA ALA A 288 -7.59 27.67 -9.20
C ALA A 288 -6.51 27.85 -10.28
N THR A 289 -5.53 26.94 -10.37
CA THR A 289 -4.53 26.95 -11.45
C THR A 289 -5.19 26.93 -12.81
N ARG A 290 -6.19 26.05 -13.02
CA ARG A 290 -6.91 25.98 -14.29
C ARG A 290 -7.62 27.30 -14.60
N SER A 291 -8.27 27.90 -13.60
CA SER A 291 -8.94 29.20 -13.74
C SER A 291 -7.94 30.32 -14.10
N TYR A 292 -6.74 30.35 -13.49
CA TYR A 292 -5.67 31.28 -13.89
C TYR A 292 -5.20 31.06 -15.34
N LEU A 293 -5.02 29.81 -15.78
CA LEU A 293 -4.67 29.49 -17.16
C LEU A 293 -5.77 29.93 -18.15
N GLU A 294 -7.05 29.69 -17.82
CA GLU A 294 -8.20 30.13 -18.63
C GLU A 294 -8.35 31.67 -18.65
N ALA A 295 -7.81 32.36 -17.65
CA ALA A 295 -7.71 33.83 -17.63
C ALA A 295 -6.51 34.39 -18.42
N GLY A 296 -5.61 33.53 -18.90
CA GLY A 296 -4.34 33.92 -19.50
C GLY A 296 -3.28 34.40 -18.50
N ASP A 297 -3.50 34.20 -17.20
CA ASP A 297 -2.55 34.57 -16.14
C ASP A 297 -1.57 33.42 -15.87
N VAL A 298 -0.67 33.22 -16.84
CA VAL A 298 0.27 32.08 -16.83
C VAL A 298 1.20 32.12 -15.63
N GLN A 299 1.64 33.32 -15.20
CA GLN A 299 2.56 33.45 -14.08
C GLN A 299 1.94 33.00 -12.75
N GLN A 300 0.72 33.45 -12.43
CA GLN A 300 0.03 33.01 -11.21
C GLN A 300 -0.26 31.51 -11.21
N ALA A 301 -0.59 30.95 -12.38
CA ALA A 301 -0.75 29.50 -12.52
C ALA A 301 0.57 28.74 -12.28
N GLN A 302 1.70 29.27 -12.76
CA GLN A 302 3.03 28.68 -12.54
C GLN A 302 3.42 28.72 -11.07
N ASP A 303 3.32 29.89 -10.43
CA ASP A 303 3.69 30.08 -9.03
C ASP A 303 2.89 29.13 -8.13
N LEU A 304 1.57 29.07 -8.35
CA LEU A 304 0.70 28.15 -7.61
C LEU A 304 1.04 26.68 -7.87
N LEU A 305 1.35 26.29 -9.11
CA LEU A 305 1.77 24.91 -9.39
C LEU A 305 3.11 24.56 -8.76
N VAL A 306 4.08 25.48 -8.71
CA VAL A 306 5.37 25.25 -8.06
C VAL A 306 5.15 24.90 -6.59
N ASP A 307 4.30 25.64 -5.89
CA ASP A 307 3.97 25.40 -4.49
C ASP A 307 3.18 24.09 -4.27
N LEU A 308 2.33 23.71 -5.23
CA LEU A 308 1.52 22.49 -5.14
C LEU A 308 2.29 21.22 -5.47
N THR A 309 3.20 21.27 -6.46
CA THR A 309 3.81 20.04 -6.98
C THR A 309 4.68 19.32 -5.96
N SER A 310 5.33 20.03 -5.04
CA SER A 310 6.06 19.41 -3.91
C SER A 310 5.12 18.62 -3.00
N ASN A 311 4.05 19.27 -2.52
CA ASN A 311 3.03 18.65 -1.67
C ASN A 311 2.31 17.47 -2.36
N LEU A 312 2.04 17.60 -3.66
CA LEU A 312 1.43 16.52 -4.44
C LEU A 312 2.39 15.36 -4.65
N ALA A 313 3.69 15.63 -4.88
CA ALA A 313 4.71 14.59 -5.01
C ALA A 313 4.88 13.81 -3.69
N GLU A 314 4.95 14.49 -2.55
CA GLU A 314 5.02 13.85 -1.22
C GLU A 314 3.81 12.94 -0.93
N ARG A 315 2.64 13.28 -1.47
CA ARG A 315 1.41 12.49 -1.32
C ARG A 315 1.22 11.44 -2.42
N GLY A 316 2.14 11.33 -3.39
CA GLY A 316 2.00 10.45 -4.55
C GLY A 316 0.83 10.82 -5.48
N GLN A 317 0.42 12.09 -5.48
CA GLN A 317 -0.74 12.61 -6.23
C GLN A 317 -0.36 13.54 -7.39
N LEU A 318 0.91 13.54 -7.79
CA LEU A 318 1.43 14.46 -8.82
C LEU A 318 0.70 14.33 -10.16
N VAL A 319 0.22 13.13 -10.52
CA VAL A 319 -0.59 12.87 -11.72
C VAL A 319 -1.84 13.75 -11.80
N ALA A 320 -2.40 14.18 -10.66
CA ALA A 320 -3.56 15.07 -10.65
C ALA A 320 -3.28 16.46 -11.27
N ALA A 321 -2.02 16.90 -11.26
CA ALA A 321 -1.59 18.15 -11.88
C ALA A 321 -1.24 18.02 -13.38
N LEU A 322 -1.23 16.79 -13.93
CA LEU A 322 -0.81 16.52 -15.31
C LEU A 322 -1.58 17.34 -16.36
N PRO A 323 -2.92 17.50 -16.29
CA PRO A 323 -3.64 18.31 -17.28
C PRO A 323 -3.15 19.76 -17.33
N GLN A 324 -2.91 20.37 -16.16
CA GLN A 324 -2.42 21.75 -16.06
C GLN A 324 -0.98 21.86 -16.53
N LEU A 325 -0.12 20.89 -16.20
CA LEU A 325 1.28 20.85 -16.64
C LEU A 325 1.41 20.69 -18.17
N ILE A 326 0.53 19.91 -18.80
CA ILE A 326 0.48 19.77 -20.27
C ILE A 326 0.06 21.09 -20.93
N VAL A 327 -0.96 21.76 -20.41
CA VAL A 327 -1.41 23.05 -20.95
C VAL A 327 -0.34 24.12 -20.79
N LEU A 328 0.34 24.15 -19.64
CA LEU A 328 1.44 25.07 -19.39
C LEU A 328 2.62 24.83 -20.33
N ASN A 329 2.93 23.55 -20.60
CA ASN A 329 4.08 23.09 -21.36
C ASN A 329 5.38 23.85 -20.98
N PRO A 330 5.83 23.73 -19.71
CA PRO A 330 6.99 24.47 -19.22
C PRO A 330 8.24 24.14 -20.07
N PRO A 331 9.15 25.09 -20.30
CA PRO A 331 10.40 24.79 -20.98
C PRO A 331 11.29 23.87 -20.11
N PRO A 332 12.26 23.14 -20.70
CA PRO A 332 13.12 22.21 -19.97
C PRO A 332 13.89 22.78 -18.79
N THR A 333 14.09 24.09 -18.75
CA THR A 333 14.80 24.82 -17.70
C THR A 333 13.93 25.19 -16.50
N HIS A 334 12.62 25.02 -16.59
CA HIS A 334 11.66 25.45 -15.57
C HIS A 334 11.49 24.39 -14.47
N PRO A 335 11.32 24.77 -13.18
CA PRO A 335 11.19 23.82 -12.07
C PRO A 335 10.06 22.77 -12.24
N LEU A 336 8.96 23.16 -12.87
CA LEU A 336 7.82 22.26 -13.15
C LEU A 336 8.10 21.19 -14.22
N TYR A 337 9.19 21.30 -14.99
CA TYR A 337 9.46 20.40 -16.10
C TYR A 337 9.72 18.96 -15.63
N LEU A 338 10.45 18.79 -14.52
CA LEU A 338 10.65 17.47 -13.91
C LEU A 338 9.34 16.90 -13.33
N SER A 339 8.47 17.75 -12.80
CA SER A 339 7.14 17.36 -12.35
C SER A 339 6.26 16.87 -13.51
N LEU A 340 6.34 17.51 -14.68
CA LEU A 340 5.69 17.05 -15.90
C LEU A 340 6.24 15.69 -16.33
N ALA A 341 7.57 15.52 -16.38
CA ALA A 341 8.21 14.26 -16.75
C ALA A 341 7.76 13.10 -15.84
N SER A 342 7.78 13.31 -14.51
CA SER A 342 7.31 12.32 -13.53
C SER A 342 5.82 12.01 -13.71
N SER A 343 4.97 13.03 -13.86
CA SER A 343 3.53 12.84 -14.03
C SER A 343 3.18 12.07 -15.31
N LEU A 344 3.89 12.35 -16.42
CA LEU A 344 3.73 11.62 -17.67
C LEU A 344 4.07 10.15 -17.46
N PHE A 345 5.21 9.86 -16.82
CA PHE A 345 5.64 8.50 -16.52
C PHE A 345 4.61 7.77 -15.64
N ASP A 346 4.18 8.40 -14.54
CA ASP A 346 3.24 7.82 -13.57
C ASP A 346 1.84 7.60 -14.15
N SER A 347 1.42 8.43 -15.13
CA SER A 347 0.17 8.24 -15.89
C SER A 347 0.21 7.11 -16.93
N GLY A 348 1.36 6.43 -17.08
CA GLY A 348 1.57 5.38 -18.07
C GLY A 348 2.12 5.85 -19.42
N GLN A 349 2.36 7.16 -19.61
CA GLN A 349 3.07 7.69 -20.79
C GLN A 349 4.59 7.54 -20.61
N VAL A 350 5.04 6.31 -20.39
CA VAL A 350 6.43 5.95 -19.99
C VAL A 350 7.48 6.56 -20.91
N LEU A 351 7.37 6.37 -22.23
CA LEU A 351 8.35 6.87 -23.19
C LEU A 351 8.45 8.39 -23.17
N ARG A 352 7.31 9.10 -23.14
CA ARG A 352 7.30 10.57 -23.07
C ARG A 352 7.89 11.08 -21.76
N GLY A 353 7.59 10.43 -20.64
CA GLY A 353 8.18 10.78 -19.35
C GLY A 353 9.70 10.66 -19.36
N LEU A 354 10.24 9.57 -19.94
CA LEU A 354 11.68 9.39 -20.13
C LEU A 354 12.28 10.45 -21.06
N GLU A 355 11.67 10.71 -22.21
CA GLU A 355 12.13 11.74 -23.17
C GLU A 355 12.23 13.12 -22.49
N HIS A 356 11.26 13.49 -21.65
CA HIS A 356 11.29 14.75 -20.92
C HIS A 356 12.39 14.74 -19.85
N ALA A 357 12.57 13.65 -19.10
CA ALA A 357 13.65 13.55 -18.13
C ALA A 357 15.04 13.62 -18.80
N GLU A 358 15.23 12.97 -19.94
CA GLU A 358 16.46 13.04 -20.73
C GLU A 358 16.71 14.45 -21.28
N ALA A 359 15.67 15.09 -21.81
CA ALA A 359 15.74 16.48 -22.25
C ALA A 359 16.19 17.42 -21.10
N ALA A 360 15.67 17.22 -19.89
CA ALA A 360 16.07 18.01 -18.72
C ALA A 360 17.56 17.85 -18.39
N VAL A 361 18.09 16.61 -18.47
CA VAL A 361 19.52 16.33 -18.29
C VAL A 361 20.35 17.03 -19.38
N THR A 362 19.95 16.93 -20.65
CA THR A 362 20.71 17.55 -21.76
C THR A 362 20.75 19.07 -21.69
N GLN A 363 19.69 19.70 -21.19
CA GLN A 363 19.57 21.15 -21.04
C GLN A 363 20.20 21.67 -19.73
N ASN A 364 20.79 20.78 -18.93
CA ASN A 364 21.47 21.07 -17.67
C ASN A 364 20.60 21.85 -16.66
N SER A 365 19.28 21.57 -16.63
CA SER A 365 18.36 22.08 -15.62
C SER A 365 18.33 21.13 -14.44
N GLU A 366 18.74 21.59 -13.26
CA GLU A 366 18.86 20.79 -12.02
C GLU A 366 19.43 19.38 -12.29
N PRO A 367 20.67 19.27 -12.81
CA PRO A 367 21.19 18.03 -13.42
C PRO A 367 21.16 16.85 -12.46
N SER A 368 21.44 17.06 -11.17
CA SER A 368 21.40 16.03 -10.13
C SER A 368 19.99 15.47 -9.93
N ARG A 369 18.96 16.33 -9.87
CA ARG A 369 17.56 15.91 -9.74
C ARG A 369 17.02 15.26 -11.00
N ALA A 370 17.36 15.78 -12.18
CA ALA A 370 16.98 15.18 -13.46
C ALA A 370 17.57 13.77 -13.61
N LEU A 371 18.87 13.60 -13.28
CA LEU A 371 19.54 12.30 -13.26
C LEU A 371 18.93 11.35 -12.22
N ALA A 372 18.60 11.82 -11.03
CA ALA A 372 17.94 11.02 -10.00
C ALA A 372 16.54 10.56 -10.44
N LEU A 373 15.76 11.43 -11.09
CA LEU A 373 14.46 11.08 -11.66
C LEU A 373 14.61 10.03 -12.76
N LEU A 374 15.54 10.23 -13.69
CA LEU A 374 15.83 9.28 -14.75
C LEU A 374 16.26 7.93 -14.18
N ALA A 375 17.12 7.93 -13.15
CA ALA A 375 17.55 6.72 -12.46
C ALA A 375 16.36 5.94 -11.85
N ARG A 376 15.45 6.63 -11.15
CA ARG A 376 14.23 6.02 -10.60
C ARG A 376 13.32 5.46 -11.68
N MET A 377 13.10 6.19 -12.77
CA MET A 377 12.33 5.69 -13.91
C MET A 377 12.96 4.45 -14.52
N ARG A 378 14.29 4.45 -14.73
CA ARG A 378 15.03 3.29 -15.27
C ARG A 378 15.00 2.09 -14.31
N LEU A 379 15.11 2.34 -13.00
CA LEU A 379 14.95 1.30 -11.97
C LEU A 379 13.55 0.69 -12.05
N ARG A 380 12.50 1.53 -12.11
CA ARG A 380 11.10 1.11 -12.27
C ARG A 380 10.84 0.36 -13.58
N LEU A 381 11.64 0.62 -14.61
CA LEU A 381 11.66 -0.15 -15.85
C LEU A 381 12.53 -1.42 -15.81
N GLY A 382 13.08 -1.80 -14.65
CA GLY A 382 13.96 -2.97 -14.52
C GLY A 382 15.31 -2.82 -15.22
N GLN A 383 15.66 -1.61 -15.67
CA GLN A 383 16.92 -1.29 -16.32
C GLN A 383 17.95 -0.87 -15.27
N THR A 384 18.32 -1.81 -14.40
CA THR A 384 19.16 -1.57 -13.22
C THR A 384 20.53 -0.99 -13.56
N ASP A 385 21.14 -1.39 -14.68
CA ASP A 385 22.47 -0.92 -15.07
C ASP A 385 22.47 0.57 -15.45
N LEU A 386 21.44 0.99 -16.18
CA LEU A 386 21.21 2.40 -16.50
C LEU A 386 20.85 3.19 -15.25
N ALA A 387 20.00 2.64 -14.38
CA ALA A 387 19.65 3.26 -13.11
C ALA A 387 20.89 3.50 -12.23
N THR A 388 21.76 2.50 -12.07
CA THR A 388 23.04 2.58 -11.36
C THR A 388 23.94 3.66 -11.95
N THR A 389 24.00 3.74 -13.28
CA THR A 389 24.81 4.76 -13.97
C THR A 389 24.29 6.16 -13.66
N HIS A 390 22.98 6.40 -13.76
CA HIS A 390 22.38 7.70 -13.52
C HIS A 390 22.41 8.10 -12.03
N PHE A 391 22.19 7.18 -11.09
CA PHE A 391 22.35 7.46 -9.66
C PHE A 391 23.80 7.85 -9.32
N ARG A 392 24.78 7.13 -9.87
CA ARG A 392 26.20 7.46 -9.68
C ARG A 392 26.53 8.86 -10.22
N GLN A 393 25.98 9.23 -11.38
CA GLN A 393 26.14 10.56 -11.95
C GLN A 393 25.43 11.62 -11.10
N ALA A 394 24.21 11.36 -10.63
CA ALA A 394 23.47 12.27 -9.76
C ALA A 394 24.25 12.58 -8.47
N LEU A 395 24.79 11.55 -7.81
CA LEU A 395 25.59 11.67 -6.58
C LEU A 395 26.98 12.27 -6.81
N SER A 396 27.43 12.45 -8.06
CA SER A 396 28.69 13.16 -8.32
C SER A 396 28.57 14.67 -8.07
N ALA A 397 27.34 15.21 -8.09
CA ALA A 397 27.08 16.61 -7.80
C ALA A 397 27.24 16.91 -6.29
N PRO A 398 27.97 17.98 -5.89
CA PRO A 398 28.25 18.28 -4.49
C PRO A 398 27.01 18.42 -3.60
N GLU A 399 25.93 19.02 -4.12
CA GLU A 399 24.68 19.18 -3.39
C GLU A 399 23.95 17.85 -3.13
N ALA A 400 24.13 16.87 -4.01
CA ALA A 400 23.48 15.56 -3.94
C ALA A 400 24.25 14.55 -3.06
N GLN A 401 25.55 14.78 -2.82
CA GLN A 401 26.40 13.89 -2.00
C GLN A 401 25.93 13.76 -0.55
N HIS A 402 25.09 14.68 -0.06
CA HIS A 402 24.57 14.68 1.29
C HIS A 402 23.07 14.34 1.35
N ASP A 403 22.46 13.96 0.23
CA ASP A 403 21.06 13.54 0.17
C ASP A 403 20.92 12.05 0.60
N PRO A 404 20.37 11.78 1.80
CA PRO A 404 20.26 10.42 2.33
C PRO A 404 19.25 9.58 1.54
N LEU A 405 18.20 10.18 1.00
CA LEU A 405 17.18 9.46 0.23
C LEU A 405 17.76 9.00 -1.11
N LEU A 406 18.46 9.90 -1.80
CA LEU A 406 19.13 9.57 -3.06
C LEU A 406 20.17 8.46 -2.88
N LYS A 407 20.94 8.51 -1.79
CA LYS A 407 21.85 7.42 -1.40
C LYS A 407 21.10 6.13 -1.15
N ALA A 408 20.02 6.14 -0.37
CA ALA A 408 19.26 4.94 -0.06
C ALA A 408 18.67 4.27 -1.32
N GLN A 409 18.14 5.08 -2.24
CA GLN A 409 17.66 4.62 -3.56
C GLN A 409 18.80 3.99 -4.39
N PHE A 410 19.98 4.60 -4.37
CA PHE A 410 21.15 4.04 -5.06
C PHE A 410 21.62 2.72 -4.42
N ALA A 411 21.67 2.64 -3.09
CA ALA A 411 22.00 1.42 -2.37
C ALA A 411 21.03 0.28 -2.72
N LEU A 412 19.72 0.57 -2.74
CA LEU A 412 18.72 -0.41 -3.14
C LEU A 412 18.91 -0.87 -4.59
N THR A 413 19.18 0.06 -5.50
CA THR A 413 19.45 -0.25 -6.91
C THR A 413 20.65 -1.18 -7.07
N LEU A 414 21.76 -0.88 -6.40
CA LEU A 414 22.96 -1.73 -6.39
C LEU A 414 22.67 -3.12 -5.83
N ALA A 415 21.88 -3.21 -4.74
CA ALA A 415 21.52 -4.49 -4.14
C ALA A 415 20.65 -5.34 -5.06
N ILE A 416 19.74 -4.72 -5.81
CA ILE A 416 18.92 -5.41 -6.83
C ILE A 416 19.82 -5.90 -7.99
N GLN A 417 20.72 -5.05 -8.51
CA GLN A 417 21.65 -5.41 -9.59
C GLN A 417 22.61 -6.54 -9.17
N ALA A 418 23.06 -6.55 -7.92
CA ALA A 418 23.95 -7.59 -7.38
C ALA A 418 23.34 -9.01 -7.40
N ARG A 419 22.02 -9.14 -7.59
CA ARG A 419 21.37 -10.46 -7.75
C ARG A 419 21.77 -11.14 -9.06
N THR A 420 21.93 -10.37 -10.13
CA THR A 420 22.23 -10.89 -11.49
C THR A 420 23.71 -10.80 -11.85
N GLU A 421 24.52 -10.00 -11.15
CA GLU A 421 25.91 -9.74 -11.51
C GLU A 421 26.94 -10.26 -10.49
N THR A 422 27.38 -9.43 -9.54
CA THR A 422 28.54 -9.72 -8.69
C THR A 422 28.30 -9.42 -7.20
N VAL A 423 29.07 -10.09 -6.35
CA VAL A 423 29.09 -9.87 -4.89
C VAL A 423 29.70 -8.50 -4.54
N ASP A 424 30.58 -7.95 -5.38
CA ASP A 424 31.19 -6.64 -5.17
C ASP A 424 30.14 -5.51 -5.17
N LEU A 425 29.11 -5.63 -6.01
CA LEU A 425 27.99 -4.69 -5.99
C LEU A 425 27.17 -4.78 -4.70
N ALA A 426 27.01 -5.99 -4.13
CA ALA A 426 26.36 -6.16 -2.84
C ALA A 426 27.15 -5.49 -1.71
N MET A 427 28.49 -5.57 -1.74
CA MET A 427 29.34 -4.85 -0.78
C MET A 427 29.22 -3.33 -0.91
N GLN A 428 29.19 -2.80 -2.15
CA GLN A 428 28.99 -1.37 -2.40
C GLN A 428 27.62 -0.90 -1.91
N ALA A 429 26.57 -1.68 -2.19
CA ALA A 429 25.21 -1.40 -1.73
C ALA A 429 25.14 -1.32 -0.20
N GLU A 430 25.74 -2.28 0.50
CA GLU A 430 25.76 -2.29 1.96
C GLU A 430 26.56 -1.13 2.55
N GLN A 431 27.74 -0.82 1.99
CA GLN A 431 28.55 0.31 2.45
C GLN A 431 27.76 1.61 2.35
N LEU A 432 27.07 1.81 1.23
CA LEU A 432 26.30 3.03 0.98
C LEU A 432 25.04 3.10 1.86
N ALA A 433 24.36 1.97 2.06
CA ALA A 433 23.26 1.88 3.01
C ALA A 433 23.72 2.14 4.46
N GLN A 434 24.89 1.66 4.86
CA GLN A 434 25.44 1.89 6.20
C GLN A 434 25.77 3.37 6.42
N GLN A 435 26.21 4.10 5.39
CA GLN A 435 26.37 5.55 5.46
C GLN A 435 25.04 6.25 5.76
N VAL A 436 23.98 5.89 5.02
CA VAL A 436 22.63 6.45 5.26
C VAL A 436 22.16 6.17 6.69
N LEU A 437 22.33 4.94 7.18
CA LEU A 437 21.91 4.57 8.54
C LEU A 437 22.75 5.25 9.64
N GLY A 438 24.03 5.55 9.35
CA GLY A 438 24.86 6.35 10.26
C GLY A 438 24.40 7.80 10.34
N ASP A 439 24.01 8.38 9.20
CA ASP A 439 23.54 9.76 9.10
C ASP A 439 22.09 9.92 9.62
N ALA A 440 21.26 8.88 9.52
CA ALA A 440 19.84 8.87 9.87
C ALA A 440 19.54 9.05 11.36
N VAL A 441 20.51 8.82 12.25
CA VAL A 441 20.33 9.01 13.71
C VAL A 441 20.00 10.47 14.09
N SER A 442 20.18 11.43 13.17
CA SER A 442 20.01 12.87 13.44
C SER A 442 18.75 13.53 12.84
N ARG A 443 17.96 12.84 11.99
CA ARG A 443 16.79 13.44 11.30
C ARG A 443 15.67 12.41 11.09
N SER A 444 14.40 12.84 11.08
CA SER A 444 13.25 12.01 10.69
C SER A 444 13.38 11.56 9.23
N LEU A 445 14.06 10.45 8.98
CA LEU A 445 14.39 9.90 7.66
C LEU A 445 13.77 8.52 7.45
N ASP A 446 12.48 8.47 7.77
CA ASP A 446 11.58 7.34 7.72
C ASP A 446 11.67 6.49 6.43
N GLU A 447 11.62 7.10 5.23
CA GLU A 447 11.72 6.35 3.96
C GLU A 447 13.16 5.95 3.62
N ALA A 448 14.12 6.87 3.73
CA ALA A 448 15.52 6.60 3.41
C ALA A 448 16.11 5.49 4.28
N GLU A 449 15.73 5.45 5.57
CA GLU A 449 16.12 4.38 6.48
C GLU A 449 15.59 3.03 6.01
N LEU A 450 14.31 2.91 5.64
CA LEU A 450 13.77 1.63 5.18
C LEU A 450 14.40 1.17 3.87
N LEU A 451 14.62 2.07 2.91
CA LEU A 451 15.28 1.73 1.66
C LEU A 451 16.71 1.24 1.91
N ALA A 452 17.46 1.91 2.81
CA ALA A 452 18.80 1.50 3.20
C ALA A 452 18.80 0.15 3.93
N ARG A 453 17.87 -0.09 4.87
CA ARG A 453 17.74 -1.39 5.55
C ARG A 453 17.37 -2.50 4.58
N THR A 454 16.48 -2.24 3.62
CA THR A 454 16.13 -3.20 2.57
C THR A 454 17.35 -3.53 1.70
N ALA A 455 18.12 -2.51 1.29
CA ALA A 455 19.36 -2.72 0.56
C ALA A 455 20.36 -3.60 1.34
N ARG A 456 20.49 -3.39 2.66
CA ARG A 456 21.31 -4.24 3.53
C ARG A 456 20.77 -5.65 3.65
N THR A 457 19.46 -5.84 3.75
CA THR A 457 18.82 -7.18 3.74
C THR A 457 19.24 -7.95 2.49
N LEU A 458 19.04 -7.36 1.32
CA LEU A 458 19.36 -8.00 0.04
C LEU A 458 20.87 -8.26 -0.08
N SER A 459 21.71 -7.31 0.30
CA SER A 459 23.17 -7.43 0.22
C SER A 459 23.72 -8.50 1.16
N ALA A 460 23.23 -8.55 2.41
CA ALA A 460 23.61 -9.57 3.38
C ALA A 460 23.15 -10.97 2.92
N ALA A 461 21.94 -11.09 2.37
CA ALA A 461 21.44 -12.34 1.81
C ALA A 461 22.33 -12.84 0.65
N LEU A 462 22.75 -11.95 -0.24
CA LEU A 462 23.65 -12.29 -1.37
C LEU A 462 25.06 -12.72 -0.92
N ARG A 463 25.55 -12.22 0.22
CA ARG A 463 26.82 -12.65 0.82
C ARG A 463 26.70 -13.93 1.66
N GLY A 464 25.49 -14.47 1.83
CA GLY A 464 25.22 -15.63 2.67
C GLY A 464 25.05 -15.33 4.15
N GLU A 465 24.92 -14.06 4.53
CA GLU A 465 24.70 -13.58 5.90
C GLU A 465 23.19 -13.45 6.19
N ARG A 466 22.46 -14.55 5.99
CA ARG A 466 20.98 -14.53 6.04
C ARG A 466 20.39 -14.13 7.38
N GLU A 467 21.06 -14.41 8.48
CA GLU A 467 20.59 -13.95 9.79
C GLU A 467 20.64 -12.44 9.92
N THR A 468 21.73 -11.83 9.46
CA THR A 468 21.86 -10.36 9.39
C THR A 468 20.77 -9.79 8.48
N ALA A 469 20.53 -10.42 7.33
CA ALA A 469 19.46 -10.02 6.42
C ALA A 469 18.08 -10.05 7.09
N ARG A 470 17.77 -11.12 7.84
CA ARG A 470 16.50 -11.30 8.55
C ARG A 470 16.28 -10.28 9.65
N VAL A 471 17.33 -9.94 10.40
CA VAL A 471 17.26 -8.89 11.43
C VAL A 471 16.89 -7.55 10.79
N GLN A 472 17.56 -7.16 9.69
CA GLN A 472 17.25 -5.92 9.00
C GLN A 472 15.83 -5.94 8.41
N ALA A 473 15.41 -7.05 7.80
CA ALA A 473 14.09 -7.19 7.19
C ALA A 473 12.96 -7.08 8.22
N THR A 474 13.16 -7.64 9.41
CA THR A 474 12.20 -7.57 10.52
C THR A 474 12.00 -6.14 11.00
N VAL A 475 13.09 -5.37 11.08
CA VAL A 475 13.01 -3.94 11.43
C VAL A 475 12.20 -3.17 10.39
N VAL A 476 12.44 -3.44 9.10
CA VAL A 476 11.66 -2.80 8.02
C VAL A 476 10.18 -3.09 8.19
N ILE A 477 9.80 -4.36 8.36
CA ILE A 477 8.39 -4.76 8.54
C ILE A 477 7.74 -4.06 9.74
N SER A 478 8.44 -3.98 10.88
CA SER A 478 7.89 -3.36 12.09
C SER A 478 7.68 -1.85 11.96
N SER A 479 8.36 -1.20 11.01
CA SER A 479 8.30 0.24 10.78
C SER A 479 7.34 0.65 9.66
N LEU A 480 6.69 -0.30 8.97
CA LEU A 480 5.82 0.02 7.83
C LEU A 480 4.55 0.78 8.22
N ASP A 481 4.02 0.55 9.42
CA ASP A 481 2.72 1.12 9.84
C ASP A 481 2.76 2.65 10.04
N THR A 482 3.96 3.23 10.19
CA THR A 482 4.12 4.68 10.44
C THR A 482 4.29 5.51 9.18
N LEU A 483 4.37 4.88 8.00
CA LEU A 483 4.87 5.54 6.81
C LEU A 483 3.81 5.93 5.80
N SER A 484 4.10 7.03 5.10
CA SER A 484 3.36 7.42 3.91
C SER A 484 3.70 6.49 2.74
N PRO A 485 2.71 6.08 1.93
CA PRO A 485 2.94 5.24 0.77
C PRO A 485 3.78 5.97 -0.29
N GLY A 486 4.82 5.30 -0.78
CA GLY A 486 5.71 5.82 -1.83
C GLY A 486 6.04 4.75 -2.89
N PRO A 487 6.36 5.14 -4.13
CA PRO A 487 6.68 4.19 -5.21
C PRO A 487 7.95 3.39 -4.93
N ASP A 488 8.95 3.99 -4.28
CA ASP A 488 10.20 3.31 -3.94
C ASP A 488 10.00 2.27 -2.82
N LEU A 489 9.08 2.54 -1.88
CA LEU A 489 8.66 1.56 -0.87
C LEU A 489 7.96 0.34 -1.49
N ILE A 490 7.19 0.51 -2.57
CA ILE A 490 6.61 -0.63 -3.30
C ILE A 490 7.73 -1.51 -3.87
N VAL A 491 8.76 -0.91 -4.46
CA VAL A 491 9.94 -1.66 -4.95
C VAL A 491 10.60 -2.41 -3.79
N ALA A 492 10.88 -1.74 -2.67
CA ALA A 492 11.48 -2.37 -1.50
C ALA A 492 10.63 -3.54 -0.94
N LEU A 493 9.31 -3.38 -0.81
CA LEU A 493 8.40 -4.41 -0.34
C LEU A 493 8.34 -5.61 -1.29
N THR A 494 8.31 -5.39 -2.60
CA THR A 494 8.33 -6.49 -3.57
C THR A 494 9.64 -7.28 -3.52
N GLU A 495 10.78 -6.62 -3.28
CA GLU A 495 12.07 -7.29 -3.11
C GLU A 495 12.17 -8.03 -1.77
N LEU A 496 11.63 -7.46 -0.68
CA LEU A 496 11.51 -8.15 0.61
C LEU A 496 10.61 -9.38 0.51
N ALA A 497 9.51 -9.30 -0.25
CA ALA A 497 8.65 -10.46 -0.48
C ALA A 497 9.41 -11.60 -1.16
N ARG A 498 10.24 -11.30 -2.17
CA ARG A 498 11.11 -12.30 -2.82
C ARG A 498 12.13 -12.88 -1.84
N TYR A 499 12.75 -12.04 -1.01
CA TYR A 499 13.66 -12.48 0.04
C TYR A 499 13.00 -13.44 1.05
N TYR A 500 11.82 -13.10 1.57
CA TYR A 500 11.10 -13.98 2.50
C TYR A 500 10.62 -15.27 1.83
N ALA A 501 10.24 -15.22 0.55
CA ALA A 501 9.89 -16.42 -0.21
C ALA A 501 11.09 -17.36 -0.42
N ASP A 502 12.30 -16.81 -0.63
CA ASP A 502 13.56 -17.56 -0.66
C ASP A 502 13.86 -18.24 0.69
N ASP A 503 13.51 -17.62 1.82
CA ASP A 503 13.60 -18.21 3.17
C ASP A 503 12.40 -19.13 3.53
N HIS A 504 11.47 -19.35 2.60
CA HIS A 504 10.23 -20.13 2.80
C HIS A 504 9.29 -19.55 3.88
N GLU A 505 9.39 -18.25 4.15
CA GLU A 505 8.52 -17.51 5.07
C GLU A 505 7.34 -16.93 4.29
N GLN A 506 6.48 -17.82 3.78
CA GLN A 506 5.40 -17.46 2.85
C GLN A 506 4.42 -16.44 3.43
N GLU A 507 4.10 -16.52 4.72
CA GLU A 507 3.20 -15.58 5.38
C GLU A 507 3.76 -14.15 5.34
N LEU A 508 5.06 -13.97 5.62
CA LEU A 508 5.71 -12.66 5.56
C LEU A 508 5.88 -12.17 4.12
N ALA A 509 6.17 -13.07 3.18
CA ALA A 509 6.19 -12.72 1.76
C ALA A 509 4.82 -12.20 1.28
N HIS A 510 3.73 -12.86 1.66
CA HIS A 510 2.37 -12.41 1.34
C HIS A 510 2.03 -11.09 2.04
N PHE A 511 2.40 -10.94 3.32
CA PHE A 511 2.23 -9.69 4.06
C PHE A 511 2.89 -8.50 3.33
N CYS A 512 4.14 -8.66 2.87
CA CYS A 512 4.83 -7.62 2.10
C CYS A 512 4.10 -7.28 0.79
N LEU A 513 3.58 -8.29 0.08
CA LEU A 513 2.82 -8.09 -1.16
C LEU A 513 1.45 -7.43 -0.92
N GLU A 514 0.77 -7.75 0.18
CA GLU A 514 -0.50 -7.11 0.58
C GLU A 514 -0.27 -5.64 0.92
N ARG A 515 0.78 -5.33 1.69
CA ARG A 515 1.15 -3.94 1.98
C ARG A 515 1.50 -3.16 0.72
N ALA A 516 2.26 -3.76 -0.20
CA ALA A 516 2.53 -3.13 -1.49
C ALA A 516 1.24 -2.88 -2.30
N ALA A 517 0.26 -3.81 -2.26
CA ALA A 517 -1.04 -3.65 -2.90
C ALA A 517 -1.87 -2.52 -2.28
N GLU A 518 -1.93 -2.43 -0.95
CA GLU A 518 -2.61 -1.35 -0.23
C GLU A 518 -2.03 0.04 -0.59
N MET A 519 -0.71 0.13 -0.72
CA MET A 519 -0.03 1.36 -1.16
C MET A 519 -0.41 1.72 -2.61
N LEU A 520 -0.48 0.73 -3.50
CA LEU A 520 -0.88 0.91 -4.90
C LEU A 520 -2.34 1.33 -5.05
N GLU A 521 -3.26 0.84 -4.22
CA GLU A 521 -4.67 1.25 -4.28
C GLU A 521 -4.84 2.75 -4.04
N ARG A 522 -3.95 3.35 -3.24
CA ARG A 522 -3.94 4.79 -2.92
C ARG A 522 -3.28 5.65 -4.00
N GLY A 523 -2.26 5.12 -4.70
CA GLY A 523 -1.43 5.89 -5.66
C GLY A 523 -1.51 5.46 -7.12
N ARG A 524 -2.28 4.41 -7.46
CA ARG A 524 -2.47 3.76 -8.77
C ARG A 524 -1.45 4.16 -9.86
N THR A 525 -0.23 3.61 -9.77
CA THR A 525 0.72 3.63 -10.89
C THR A 525 0.66 2.32 -11.66
N THR A 526 0.64 2.39 -12.99
CA THR A 526 0.53 1.21 -13.86
C THR A 526 1.76 0.29 -13.73
N ASP A 527 2.98 0.84 -13.65
CA ASP A 527 4.19 0.01 -13.46
C ASP A 527 4.24 -0.64 -12.08
N GLY A 528 3.76 0.05 -11.04
CA GLY A 528 3.73 -0.52 -9.70
C GLY A 528 2.85 -1.77 -9.63
N SER A 529 1.72 -1.79 -10.35
CA SER A 529 0.87 -2.97 -10.52
C SER A 529 1.58 -4.10 -11.26
N LEU A 530 2.34 -3.78 -12.31
CA LEU A 530 3.15 -4.76 -13.04
C LEU A 530 4.20 -5.38 -12.12
N ARG A 531 4.94 -4.57 -11.36
CA ARG A 531 5.94 -5.04 -10.39
C ARG A 531 5.36 -5.95 -9.33
N LEU A 532 4.23 -5.56 -8.75
CA LEU A 532 3.52 -6.38 -7.77
C LEU A 532 3.13 -7.74 -8.37
N SER A 533 2.64 -7.75 -9.62
CA SER A 533 2.23 -8.97 -10.30
C SER A 533 3.43 -9.87 -10.64
N THR A 534 4.55 -9.28 -11.08
CA THR A 534 5.83 -9.99 -11.27
C THR A 534 6.32 -10.60 -9.95
N ALA A 535 6.29 -9.85 -8.86
CA ALA A 535 6.69 -10.34 -7.55
C ALA A 535 5.80 -11.48 -7.05
N ARG A 536 4.47 -11.38 -7.23
CA ARG A 536 3.51 -12.47 -6.95
C ARG A 536 3.84 -13.74 -7.72
N ALA A 537 4.20 -13.62 -9.00
CA ALA A 537 4.58 -14.77 -9.81
C ALA A 537 5.85 -15.47 -9.27
N HIS A 538 6.87 -14.69 -8.90
CA HIS A 538 8.10 -15.22 -8.28
C HIS A 538 7.85 -15.86 -6.92
N VAL A 539 7.07 -15.21 -6.04
CA VAL A 539 6.73 -15.76 -4.72
C VAL A 539 5.94 -17.06 -4.86
N ALA A 540 4.99 -17.14 -5.79
CA ALA A 540 4.23 -18.36 -6.08
C ALA A 540 5.13 -19.49 -6.65
N LEU A 541 6.12 -19.16 -7.48
CA LEU A 541 7.11 -20.16 -7.94
C LEU A 541 7.89 -20.73 -6.74
N ARG A 542 8.34 -19.87 -5.81
CA ARG A 542 9.09 -20.31 -4.61
C ARG A 542 8.26 -21.14 -3.64
N SER A 543 6.94 -20.92 -3.58
CA SER A 543 6.01 -21.75 -2.80
C SER A 543 5.64 -23.07 -3.49
N SER A 544 6.19 -23.33 -4.69
CA SER A 544 5.83 -24.47 -5.54
C SER A 544 4.37 -24.47 -6.02
N ASP A 545 3.68 -23.33 -5.96
CA ASP A 545 2.34 -23.15 -6.55
C ASP A 545 2.47 -22.74 -8.02
N LEU A 546 2.79 -23.71 -8.87
CA LEU A 546 3.00 -23.50 -10.31
C LEU A 546 1.78 -22.91 -11.01
N THR A 547 0.57 -23.20 -10.51
CA THR A 547 -0.68 -22.70 -11.12
C THR A 547 -0.82 -21.21 -10.90
N ARG A 548 -0.63 -20.74 -9.65
CA ARG A 548 -0.64 -19.29 -9.36
C ARG A 548 0.52 -18.57 -10.00
N ALA A 549 1.71 -19.18 -10.01
CA ALA A 549 2.88 -18.61 -10.66
C ALA A 549 2.61 -18.37 -12.16
N HIS A 550 2.04 -19.36 -12.86
CA HIS A 550 1.69 -19.24 -14.28
C HIS A 550 0.62 -18.18 -14.52
N LEU A 551 -0.44 -18.15 -13.71
CA LEU A 551 -1.51 -17.16 -13.81
C LEU A 551 -0.97 -15.73 -13.67
N HIS A 552 -0.20 -15.47 -12.61
CA HIS A 552 0.37 -14.15 -12.35
C HIS A 552 1.41 -13.75 -13.40
N ALA A 553 2.27 -14.68 -13.84
CA ALA A 553 3.26 -14.41 -14.87
C ALA A 553 2.62 -14.10 -16.23
N THR A 554 1.56 -14.81 -16.60
CA THR A 554 0.83 -14.58 -17.87
C THR A 554 0.18 -13.20 -17.86
N GLN A 555 -0.51 -12.84 -16.78
CA GLN A 555 -1.14 -11.54 -16.65
C GLN A 555 -0.10 -10.42 -16.67
N ALA A 556 0.97 -10.55 -15.88
CA ALA A 556 2.05 -9.58 -15.86
C ALA A 556 2.73 -9.44 -17.24
N ALA A 557 2.90 -10.53 -18.01
CA ALA A 557 3.52 -10.47 -19.33
C ALA A 557 2.67 -9.64 -20.31
N GLN A 558 1.35 -9.82 -20.27
CA GLN A 558 0.41 -9.02 -21.05
C GLN A 558 0.45 -7.55 -20.65
N ASP A 559 0.45 -7.27 -19.34
CA ASP A 559 0.57 -5.90 -18.83
C ASP A 559 1.90 -5.25 -19.24
N ALA A 560 3.01 -5.99 -19.18
CA ALA A 560 4.31 -5.52 -19.62
C ALA A 560 4.34 -5.20 -21.13
N LEU A 561 3.66 -5.99 -21.95
CA LEU A 561 3.55 -5.74 -23.39
C LEU A 561 2.71 -4.48 -23.67
N LEU A 562 1.56 -4.34 -22.99
CA LEU A 562 0.68 -3.17 -23.11
C LEU A 562 1.37 -1.87 -22.67
N LEU A 563 2.18 -1.95 -21.61
CA LEU A 563 2.97 -0.82 -21.09
C LEU A 563 4.29 -0.58 -21.85
N GLN A 564 4.57 -1.37 -22.90
CA GLN A 564 5.81 -1.32 -23.67
C GLN A 564 7.07 -1.41 -22.78
N HIS A 565 7.05 -2.36 -21.84
CA HIS A 565 8.08 -2.57 -20.83
C HIS A 565 8.94 -3.81 -21.17
N PRO A 566 9.94 -3.70 -22.07
CA PRO A 566 10.63 -4.87 -22.64
C PRO A 566 11.41 -5.70 -21.61
N ALA A 567 11.98 -5.07 -20.57
CA ALA A 567 12.76 -5.79 -19.56
C ALA A 567 11.89 -6.74 -18.72
N ALA A 568 10.77 -6.24 -18.16
CA ALA A 568 9.78 -7.05 -17.46
C ALA A 568 9.14 -8.09 -18.36
N HIS A 569 8.77 -7.74 -19.60
CA HIS A 569 8.20 -8.71 -20.55
C HIS A 569 9.17 -9.88 -20.80
N ARG A 570 10.46 -9.58 -21.02
CA ARG A 570 11.52 -10.59 -21.15
C ARG A 570 11.66 -11.44 -19.88
N GLU A 571 11.70 -10.82 -18.69
CA GLU A 571 11.75 -11.53 -17.40
C GLU A 571 10.56 -12.49 -17.24
N LEU A 572 9.36 -12.06 -17.62
CA LEU A 572 8.14 -12.82 -17.45
C LEU A 572 8.00 -13.95 -18.48
N LEU A 573 8.43 -13.73 -19.73
CA LEU A 573 8.55 -14.82 -20.72
C LEU A 573 9.57 -15.87 -20.27
N LEU A 574 10.69 -15.45 -19.67
CA LEU A 574 11.65 -16.37 -19.07
C LEU A 574 11.03 -17.15 -17.91
N LEU A 575 10.29 -16.49 -17.03
CA LEU A 575 9.58 -17.14 -15.93
C LEU A 575 8.53 -18.14 -16.45
N LEU A 576 7.76 -17.79 -17.48
CA LEU A 576 6.79 -18.67 -18.12
C LEU A 576 7.48 -19.89 -18.76
N ALA A 577 8.60 -19.71 -19.45
CA ALA A 577 9.39 -20.81 -20.00
C ALA A 577 9.92 -21.75 -18.90
N ILE A 578 10.34 -21.20 -17.75
CA ILE A 578 10.73 -22.00 -16.58
C ILE A 578 9.53 -22.79 -16.03
N LEU A 579 8.35 -22.17 -15.96
CA LEU A 579 7.13 -22.84 -15.49
C LEU A 579 6.69 -23.96 -16.45
N GLU A 580 6.83 -23.77 -17.77
CA GLU A 580 6.60 -24.83 -18.76
C GLU A 580 7.56 -26.01 -18.59
N LEU A 581 8.82 -25.73 -18.23
CA LEU A 581 9.82 -26.75 -17.95
C LEU A 581 9.49 -27.58 -16.70
N LEU A 582 8.86 -26.96 -15.71
CA LEU A 582 8.46 -27.60 -14.46
C LEU A 582 7.07 -28.26 -14.53
N ALA A 583 6.32 -28.04 -15.62
CA ALA A 583 4.99 -28.61 -15.82
C ALA A 583 5.06 -30.08 -16.27
N ALA A 584 3.99 -30.84 -15.98
CA ALA A 584 3.89 -32.25 -16.38
C ALA A 584 3.88 -32.45 -17.91
N THR A 585 3.40 -31.46 -18.66
CA THR A 585 3.38 -31.45 -20.13
C THR A 585 4.17 -30.25 -20.63
N PRO A 586 5.48 -30.40 -20.93
CA PRO A 586 6.29 -29.29 -21.36
C PRO A 586 5.81 -28.74 -22.70
N SER A 587 5.73 -27.42 -22.78
CA SER A 587 5.43 -26.64 -23.98
C SER A 587 6.66 -25.81 -24.33
N THR A 588 6.86 -25.55 -25.62
CA THR A 588 7.93 -24.66 -26.10
C THR A 588 7.38 -23.30 -26.56
N ARG A 589 6.12 -23.01 -26.24
CA ARG A 589 5.44 -21.79 -26.71
C ARG A 589 6.17 -20.54 -26.25
N HIS A 590 6.41 -20.37 -24.95
CA HIS A 590 7.00 -19.14 -24.43
C HIS A 590 8.49 -19.02 -24.76
N LEU A 591 9.19 -20.16 -24.95
CA LEU A 591 10.55 -20.16 -25.52
C LEU A 591 10.57 -19.63 -26.96
N THR A 592 9.56 -19.97 -27.75
CA THR A 592 9.42 -19.49 -29.13
C THR A 592 9.10 -18.00 -29.14
N GLU A 593 8.15 -17.55 -28.31
CA GLU A 593 7.84 -16.13 -28.13
C GLU A 593 9.06 -15.32 -27.64
N LEU A 594 9.86 -15.86 -26.71
CA LEU A 594 11.10 -15.25 -26.26
C LEU A 594 12.13 -15.13 -27.39
N ALA A 595 12.26 -16.15 -28.23
CA ALA A 595 13.15 -16.14 -29.40
C ALA A 595 12.70 -15.10 -30.44
N GLU A 596 11.39 -15.03 -30.72
CA GLU A 596 10.80 -14.10 -31.68
C GLU A 596 10.97 -12.64 -31.24
N HIS A 597 10.79 -12.34 -29.95
CA HIS A 597 10.87 -10.97 -29.45
C HIS A 597 12.27 -10.52 -29.04
N TYR A 598 13.14 -11.43 -28.59
CA TYR A 598 14.42 -11.09 -27.96
C TYR A 598 15.62 -11.94 -28.44
N GLY A 599 15.44 -12.80 -29.45
CA GLY A 599 16.50 -13.70 -29.93
C GLY A 599 17.78 -13.02 -30.42
N ASP A 600 17.68 -11.76 -30.87
CA ASP A 600 18.85 -10.98 -31.31
C ASP A 600 19.69 -10.41 -30.15
N GLN A 601 19.18 -10.49 -28.90
CA GLN A 601 19.90 -9.98 -27.74
C GLN A 601 21.01 -10.93 -27.30
N THR A 602 22.17 -10.38 -26.99
CA THR A 602 23.34 -11.11 -26.50
C THR A 602 22.99 -11.95 -25.26
N GLY A 603 23.28 -13.25 -25.32
CA GLY A 603 23.01 -14.19 -24.22
C GLY A 603 21.62 -14.85 -24.24
N VAL A 604 20.62 -14.26 -24.91
CA VAL A 604 19.26 -14.84 -24.95
C VAL A 604 19.24 -16.14 -25.75
N THR A 605 19.95 -16.23 -26.87
CA THR A 605 20.05 -17.48 -27.65
C THR A 605 20.69 -18.62 -26.86
N ALA A 606 21.77 -18.33 -26.12
CA ALA A 606 22.42 -19.31 -25.26
C ALA A 606 21.49 -19.75 -24.11
N LEU A 607 20.74 -18.82 -23.53
CA LEU A 607 19.74 -19.08 -22.51
C LEU A 607 18.57 -19.94 -23.05
N ILE A 608 18.08 -19.66 -24.25
CA ILE A 608 17.05 -20.47 -24.93
C ILE A 608 17.57 -21.89 -25.17
N GLN A 609 18.79 -22.04 -25.70
CA GLN A 609 19.42 -23.35 -25.91
C GLN A 609 19.57 -24.12 -24.59
N LEU A 610 19.93 -23.42 -23.50
CA LEU A 610 20.04 -24.02 -22.18
C LEU A 610 18.67 -24.50 -21.67
N LEU A 611 17.64 -23.66 -21.77
CA LEU A 611 16.27 -24.01 -21.36
C LEU A 611 15.71 -25.16 -22.20
N GLN A 612 15.96 -25.18 -23.51
CA GLN A 612 15.60 -26.30 -24.39
C GLN A 612 16.30 -27.60 -23.97
N THR A 613 17.59 -27.52 -23.63
CA THR A 613 18.37 -28.68 -23.17
C THR A 613 17.82 -29.20 -21.83
N LEU A 614 17.50 -28.29 -20.91
CA LEU A 614 16.87 -28.64 -19.65
C LEU A 614 15.50 -29.31 -19.89
N LEU A 615 14.69 -28.78 -20.82
CA LEU A 615 13.33 -29.25 -21.11
C LEU A 615 13.29 -30.64 -21.77
N ILE A 616 14.25 -30.94 -22.64
CA ILE A 616 14.36 -32.24 -23.34
C ILE A 616 15.01 -33.31 -22.43
N GLY A 617 15.56 -32.92 -21.28
CA GLY A 617 16.33 -33.85 -20.46
C GLY A 617 17.73 -34.14 -21.03
N GLY A 618 18.26 -33.28 -21.90
CA GLY A 618 19.60 -33.44 -22.48
C GLY A 618 20.74 -33.15 -21.49
N ALA A 619 21.96 -33.57 -21.83
CA ALA A 619 23.16 -33.20 -21.08
C ALA A 619 23.46 -31.71 -21.25
N LEU A 620 23.72 -31.01 -20.16
CA LEU A 620 23.94 -29.56 -20.19
C LEU A 620 25.28 -29.23 -20.87
N PRO A 621 25.36 -28.15 -21.67
CA PRO A 621 26.61 -27.76 -22.33
C PRO A 621 27.66 -27.37 -21.31
N SER A 622 28.90 -27.88 -21.35
CA SER A 622 29.92 -27.58 -20.34
C SER A 622 30.21 -26.08 -20.12
N THR A 623 29.86 -25.24 -21.11
CA THR A 623 30.02 -23.78 -21.09
C THR A 623 28.79 -23.03 -20.58
N TRP A 624 27.72 -23.71 -20.12
CA TRP A 624 26.50 -23.02 -19.69
C TRP A 624 26.74 -22.05 -18.55
N ARG A 625 27.75 -22.30 -17.72
CA ARG A 625 28.18 -21.43 -16.60
C ARG A 625 28.83 -20.13 -17.06
N ASP A 626 29.38 -20.12 -18.29
CA ASP A 626 29.96 -18.94 -18.91
C ASP A 626 28.88 -18.08 -19.60
N THR A 627 27.61 -18.52 -19.59
CA THR A 627 26.52 -17.76 -20.18
C THR A 627 26.33 -16.46 -19.39
N PRO A 628 26.57 -15.29 -20.00
CA PRO A 628 26.41 -14.03 -19.29
C PRO A 628 24.93 -13.82 -18.95
N TYR A 629 24.67 -13.23 -17.78
CA TYR A 629 23.32 -12.86 -17.33
C TYR A 629 22.34 -14.02 -17.19
N LEU A 630 22.80 -15.21 -16.74
CA LEU A 630 21.89 -16.32 -16.45
C LEU A 630 20.97 -15.96 -15.28
N PRO A 631 19.63 -15.99 -15.42
CA PRO A 631 18.72 -15.73 -14.31
C PRO A 631 18.95 -16.72 -13.17
N LEU A 632 18.78 -16.25 -11.93
CA LEU A 632 19.08 -17.03 -10.72
C LEU A 632 18.27 -18.33 -10.65
N GLU A 633 17.02 -18.30 -11.08
CA GLU A 633 16.13 -19.47 -11.22
C GLU A 633 16.74 -20.54 -12.13
N VAL A 634 17.27 -20.12 -13.29
CA VAL A 634 17.88 -21.03 -14.27
C VAL A 634 19.20 -21.58 -13.76
N GLN A 635 20.01 -20.75 -13.08
CA GLN A 635 21.24 -21.20 -12.41
C GLN A 635 20.91 -22.33 -11.42
N ILE A 636 19.92 -22.12 -10.55
CA ILE A 636 19.52 -23.14 -9.55
C ILE A 636 19.04 -24.42 -10.24
N LEU A 637 18.17 -24.31 -11.24
CA LEU A 637 17.65 -25.47 -11.98
C LEU A 637 18.77 -26.28 -12.65
N ALA A 638 19.75 -25.60 -13.28
CA ALA A 638 20.89 -26.25 -13.92
C ALA A 638 21.85 -26.88 -12.89
N THR A 639 22.25 -26.14 -11.85
CA THR A 639 23.18 -26.63 -10.83
C THR A 639 22.58 -27.79 -10.03
N VAL A 640 21.30 -27.72 -9.63
CA VAL A 640 20.62 -28.80 -8.90
C VAL A 640 20.62 -30.09 -9.73
N ARG A 641 20.31 -29.97 -11.02
CA ARG A 641 20.31 -31.08 -11.94
C ARG A 641 21.69 -31.69 -12.13
N GLU A 642 22.71 -30.88 -12.45
CA GLU A 642 24.07 -31.39 -12.61
C GLU A 642 24.63 -32.01 -11.33
N VAL A 643 24.29 -31.48 -10.15
CA VAL A 643 24.69 -32.07 -8.86
C VAL A 643 24.03 -33.45 -8.66
N CYS A 644 22.80 -33.64 -9.13
CA CYS A 644 22.14 -34.95 -9.06
C CYS A 644 22.76 -35.96 -10.04
N GLU A 645 23.12 -35.52 -11.25
CA GLU A 645 23.77 -36.35 -12.27
C GLU A 645 25.25 -36.65 -11.93
N HIS A 646 25.95 -35.70 -11.29
CA HIS A 646 27.37 -35.75 -10.96
C HIS A 646 27.63 -35.44 -9.48
N PRO A 647 27.17 -36.28 -8.55
CA PRO A 647 27.18 -35.99 -7.11
C PRO A 647 28.58 -35.92 -6.50
N LEU A 648 29.64 -36.33 -7.22
CA LEU A 648 31.03 -36.28 -6.77
C LEU A 648 31.79 -35.05 -7.27
N ASN A 649 31.20 -34.24 -8.14
CA ASN A 649 31.86 -33.05 -8.67
C ASN A 649 31.91 -31.94 -7.60
N PHE A 650 33.11 -31.68 -7.08
CA PHE A 650 33.33 -30.71 -6.01
C PHE A 650 33.00 -29.27 -6.41
N LEU A 651 33.24 -28.89 -7.67
CA LEU A 651 32.93 -27.54 -8.16
C LEU A 651 31.42 -27.29 -8.14
N LEU A 652 30.65 -28.28 -8.57
CA LEU A 652 29.18 -28.23 -8.54
C LEU A 652 28.60 -28.18 -7.14
N GLN A 653 29.18 -28.94 -6.20
CA GLN A 653 28.79 -28.83 -4.79
C GLN A 653 29.09 -27.44 -4.22
N THR A 654 30.22 -26.85 -4.59
CA THR A 654 30.62 -25.50 -4.13
C THR A 654 29.71 -24.42 -4.72
N GLU A 655 29.33 -24.56 -5.98
CA GLU A 655 28.37 -23.70 -6.67
C GLU A 655 26.98 -23.80 -6.03
N LEU A 656 26.50 -25.02 -5.76
CA LEU A 656 25.24 -25.24 -5.06
C LEU A 656 25.23 -24.65 -3.66
N LEU A 657 26.35 -24.76 -2.91
CA LEU A 657 26.51 -24.12 -1.60
C LEU A 657 26.49 -22.58 -1.71
N THR A 658 27.08 -22.03 -2.77
CA THR A 658 27.04 -20.58 -3.04
C THR A 658 25.60 -20.14 -3.34
N LEU A 659 24.87 -20.88 -4.19
CA LEU A 659 23.46 -20.61 -4.48
C LEU A 659 22.59 -20.79 -3.22
N GLN A 660 22.81 -21.84 -2.43
CA GLN A 660 22.13 -22.05 -1.16
C GLN A 660 22.33 -20.88 -0.19
N ARG A 661 23.53 -20.30 -0.14
CA ARG A 661 23.78 -19.11 0.70
C ARG A 661 22.98 -17.91 0.19
N ARG A 662 22.85 -17.75 -1.13
CA ARG A 662 22.11 -16.65 -1.77
C ARG A 662 20.59 -16.78 -1.67
N VAL A 663 20.03 -17.95 -1.97
CA VAL A 663 18.57 -18.20 -2.05
C VAL A 663 18.00 -19.12 -0.96
N GLY A 664 18.84 -19.78 -0.17
CA GLY A 664 18.42 -20.58 0.98
C GLY A 664 18.36 -22.06 0.70
N ALA A 665 18.53 -22.85 1.76
CA ALA A 665 18.43 -24.31 1.68
C ALA A 665 17.04 -24.78 1.23
N GLN A 666 16.00 -24.09 1.69
CA GLN A 666 14.63 -24.47 1.37
C GLN A 666 14.28 -24.18 -0.08
N ALA A 667 14.70 -23.04 -0.63
CA ALA A 667 14.53 -22.75 -2.06
C ALA A 667 15.21 -23.81 -2.95
N ILE A 668 16.46 -24.17 -2.64
CA ILE A 668 17.17 -25.25 -3.38
C ILE A 668 16.41 -26.58 -3.30
N GLN A 669 15.88 -26.92 -2.13
CA GLN A 669 15.09 -28.15 -1.93
C GLN A 669 13.76 -28.11 -2.71
N SER A 670 13.08 -26.96 -2.75
CA SER A 670 11.87 -26.75 -3.55
C SER A 670 12.16 -26.97 -5.03
N TYR A 671 13.25 -26.40 -5.55
CA TYR A 671 13.65 -26.59 -6.95
C TYR A 671 13.96 -28.04 -7.31
N ALA A 672 14.68 -28.77 -6.45
CA ALA A 672 14.90 -30.19 -6.63
C ALA A 672 13.57 -30.97 -6.68
N THR A 673 12.63 -30.61 -5.81
CA THR A 673 11.30 -31.25 -5.75
C THR A 673 10.48 -30.96 -7.00
N LEU A 674 10.49 -29.71 -7.48
CA LEU A 674 9.83 -29.27 -8.71
C LEU A 674 10.39 -29.96 -9.95
N GLN A 675 11.70 -30.26 -9.99
CA GLN A 675 12.32 -31.05 -11.06
C GLN A 675 12.14 -32.57 -10.89
N HIS A 676 11.42 -33.02 -9.88
CA HIS A 676 11.29 -34.44 -9.51
C HIS A 676 12.64 -35.14 -9.25
N LEU A 677 13.64 -34.38 -8.80
CA LEU A 677 14.98 -34.88 -8.48
C LEU A 677 15.14 -35.11 -6.98
N THR A 678 15.81 -36.21 -6.63
CA THR A 678 16.17 -36.49 -5.23
C THR A 678 17.62 -36.08 -5.02
N LEU A 679 17.83 -35.02 -4.23
CA LEU A 679 19.18 -34.55 -3.91
C LEU A 679 20.00 -35.68 -3.24
N PRO A 680 21.26 -35.92 -3.64
CA PRO A 680 22.11 -36.94 -3.04
C PRO A 680 22.24 -36.77 -1.53
N ALA A 681 22.28 -37.85 -0.75
CA ALA A 681 22.33 -37.77 0.72
C ALA A 681 23.48 -36.89 1.25
N ARG A 682 24.64 -36.93 0.60
CA ARG A 682 25.79 -36.06 0.92
C ARG A 682 25.46 -34.58 0.70
N VAL A 683 24.75 -34.27 -0.39
CA VAL A 683 24.29 -32.91 -0.71
C VAL A 683 23.17 -32.48 0.24
N GLN A 684 22.23 -33.35 0.57
CA GLN A 684 21.23 -33.06 1.60
C GLN A 684 21.87 -32.77 2.95
N THR A 685 22.99 -33.44 3.28
CA THR A 685 23.75 -33.17 4.50
C THR A 685 24.43 -31.79 4.45
N LEU A 686 24.96 -31.39 3.28
CA LEU A 686 25.49 -30.05 3.02
C LEU A 686 24.39 -28.96 3.01
N LEU A 687 23.17 -29.30 2.61
CA LEU A 687 22.04 -28.37 2.63
C LEU A 687 21.39 -28.28 4.02
N ARG A 688 21.51 -29.35 4.82
CA ARG A 688 21.09 -29.46 6.22
C ARG A 688 22.28 -29.28 7.16
N LEU A 689 23.23 -28.40 6.84
CA LEU A 689 24.18 -27.93 7.84
C LEU A 689 23.35 -27.41 9.00
N PRO A 690 23.36 -28.08 10.16
CA PRO A 690 22.41 -27.71 11.17
C PRO A 690 22.80 -26.31 11.67
N VAL A 691 21.82 -25.41 11.77
CA VAL A 691 22.08 -24.07 12.28
C VAL A 691 21.91 -24.14 13.79
N VAL A 692 22.99 -23.88 14.52
CA VAL A 692 22.94 -23.75 15.97
C VAL A 692 22.92 -22.26 16.28
N GLN A 693 21.74 -21.74 16.57
CA GLN A 693 21.61 -20.37 17.05
C GLN A 693 21.70 -20.41 18.57
N VAL A 694 22.60 -19.61 19.11
CA VAL A 694 22.80 -19.50 20.54
C VAL A 694 22.40 -18.09 20.93
N GLN A 695 21.22 -17.97 21.53
CA GLN A 695 20.74 -16.74 22.16
C GLN A 695 21.30 -16.69 23.56
N VAL A 696 22.32 -15.88 23.77
CA VAL A 696 23.06 -15.82 25.01
C VAL A 696 22.82 -14.52 25.76
N LEU A 697 22.33 -13.51 25.04
CA LEU A 697 22.13 -12.15 25.50
C LEU A 697 20.69 -11.92 25.98
N CYS A 698 20.11 -12.93 26.62
CA CYS A 698 18.77 -12.88 27.17
C CYS A 698 18.74 -13.45 28.60
N ALA A 699 17.70 -13.08 29.37
CA ALA A 699 17.56 -13.52 30.76
C ALA A 699 17.55 -15.05 30.91
N GLN A 700 17.04 -15.75 29.90
CA GLN A 700 17.08 -17.21 29.79
C GLN A 700 17.75 -17.60 28.47
N PRO A 701 19.07 -17.89 28.49
CA PRO A 701 19.81 -18.27 27.30
C PRO A 701 19.19 -19.49 26.62
N GLN A 702 18.96 -19.38 25.32
CA GLN A 702 18.36 -20.43 24.51
C GLN A 702 19.34 -20.90 23.45
N ILE A 703 19.33 -22.19 23.19
CA ILE A 703 20.03 -22.74 22.03
C ILE A 703 18.97 -23.35 21.14
N THR A 704 18.84 -22.82 19.94
CA THR A 704 18.00 -23.41 18.92
C THR A 704 18.89 -24.21 17.96
N VAL A 705 18.51 -25.46 17.70
CA VAL A 705 19.13 -26.26 16.64
C VAL A 705 18.08 -26.43 15.57
N ASN A 706 18.34 -25.91 14.37
CA ASN A 706 17.36 -25.85 13.29
C ASN A 706 16.03 -25.23 13.76
N HIS A 707 16.12 -24.08 14.46
CA HIS A 707 14.99 -23.33 15.01
C HIS A 707 14.16 -24.05 16.10
N LYS A 708 14.55 -25.24 16.55
CA LYS A 708 13.93 -25.91 17.72
C LYS A 708 14.65 -25.53 19.00
N SER A 709 13.95 -24.90 19.93
CA SER A 709 14.51 -24.44 21.21
C SER A 709 14.83 -25.60 22.15
N SER A 710 16.07 -25.66 22.62
CA SER A 710 16.51 -26.54 23.70
C SER A 710 16.55 -25.74 25.00
N GLN A 711 15.77 -26.18 26.00
CA GLN A 711 15.85 -25.62 27.35
C GLN A 711 17.15 -26.12 28.02
N ILE A 712 18.19 -25.30 27.99
CA ILE A 712 19.44 -25.58 28.70
C ILE A 712 19.43 -24.82 30.03
N ARG A 713 19.79 -25.50 31.13
CA ARG A 713 19.96 -24.82 32.43
C ARG A 713 21.20 -23.93 32.36
N GLY A 714 21.12 -22.71 32.90
CA GLY A 714 22.20 -21.71 32.84
C GLY A 714 23.61 -22.19 33.24
N MET A 715 23.71 -23.18 34.14
CA MET A 715 25.02 -23.77 34.54
C MET A 715 25.76 -24.54 33.44
N LEU A 716 25.08 -24.96 32.36
CA LEU A 716 25.69 -25.74 31.26
C LEU A 716 25.99 -24.91 30.02
N LEU A 717 25.52 -23.66 30.02
CA LEU A 717 25.66 -22.77 28.89
C LEU A 717 27.14 -22.44 28.64
N LEU A 718 27.87 -22.07 29.69
CA LEU A 718 29.26 -21.62 29.57
C LEU A 718 30.21 -22.70 29.01
N PRO A 719 30.18 -23.94 29.52
CA PRO A 719 31.01 -24.99 28.94
C PRO A 719 30.60 -25.35 27.51
N LEU A 720 29.31 -25.31 27.19
CA LEU A 720 28.83 -25.58 25.84
C LEU A 720 29.25 -24.48 24.85
N LEU A 721 29.19 -23.20 25.26
CA LEU A 721 29.69 -22.05 24.50
C LEU A 721 31.19 -22.19 24.18
N LEU A 722 32.00 -22.64 25.15
CA LEU A 722 33.42 -22.89 24.95
C LEU A 722 33.67 -23.96 23.89
N LEU A 723 32.94 -25.07 23.98
CA LEU A 723 33.11 -26.19 23.06
C LEU A 723 32.60 -25.87 21.65
N LEU A 724 31.52 -25.08 21.55
CA LEU A 724 30.96 -24.55 20.30
C LEU A 724 31.91 -23.55 19.64
N ARG A 725 32.43 -22.55 20.38
CA ARG A 725 33.37 -21.54 19.84
C ARG A 725 34.71 -22.16 19.41
N GLN A 726 35.15 -23.22 20.07
CA GLN A 726 36.34 -23.99 19.69
C GLN A 726 36.11 -24.94 18.49
N ARG A 727 34.90 -24.98 17.91
CA ARG A 727 34.49 -25.90 16.81
C ARG A 727 34.84 -27.36 17.10
N SER A 728 34.70 -27.74 18.35
CA SER A 728 35.28 -28.98 18.87
C SER A 728 34.27 -30.14 18.93
N LEU A 729 32.99 -29.85 18.65
CA LEU A 729 31.82 -30.74 18.73
C LEU A 729 31.36 -31.23 17.35
N ASP A 730 30.91 -32.48 17.26
CA ASP A 730 30.24 -33.02 16.06
C ASP A 730 28.69 -32.96 16.12
N SER A 731 28.03 -33.30 15.00
CA SER A 731 26.56 -33.31 14.84
C SER A 731 25.79 -34.38 15.57
N LEU A 732 26.43 -35.50 15.83
CA LEU A 732 25.84 -36.56 16.63
C LEU A 732 25.91 -36.20 18.12
N GLU A 733 27.00 -35.59 18.56
CA GLU A 733 27.33 -35.18 19.93
C GLU A 733 26.42 -34.06 20.43
N ILE A 734 26.15 -33.04 19.60
CA ILE A 734 25.22 -31.95 19.95
C ILE A 734 23.78 -32.48 20.03
N GLN A 735 23.34 -33.30 19.07
CA GLN A 735 22.00 -33.89 19.12
C GLN A 735 21.80 -34.79 20.34
N THR A 736 22.77 -35.64 20.66
CA THR A 736 22.69 -36.51 21.84
C THR A 736 22.73 -35.73 23.16
N CYS A 737 23.42 -34.58 23.21
CA CYS A 737 23.48 -33.75 24.42
C CYS A 737 22.28 -32.81 24.59
N LEU A 738 21.69 -32.28 23.50
CA LEU A 738 20.70 -31.21 23.54
C LEU A 738 19.26 -31.64 23.21
N VAL A 739 19.05 -32.75 22.49
CA VAL A 739 17.74 -33.13 21.92
C VAL A 739 17.14 -34.39 22.59
N GLY A 740 17.82 -35.03 23.55
CA GLY A 740 17.32 -36.26 24.21
C GLY A 740 16.15 -36.04 25.19
N GLU A 741 14.92 -36.37 24.77
CA GLU A 741 13.63 -36.19 25.46
C GLU A 741 13.37 -37.00 26.75
N ARG A 742 14.38 -37.47 27.50
CA ARG A 742 14.14 -38.15 28.79
C ARG A 742 14.91 -37.51 29.95
N THR A 743 14.23 -37.32 31.07
CA THR A 743 14.83 -36.76 32.31
C THR A 743 16.03 -37.58 32.81
N SER A 744 16.07 -38.88 32.51
CA SER A 744 17.21 -39.78 32.79
C SER A 744 18.41 -39.58 31.87
N THR A 745 18.23 -39.14 30.61
CA THR A 745 19.33 -38.83 29.69
C THR A 745 19.97 -37.47 29.98
N ARG A 746 19.28 -36.57 30.68
CA ARG A 746 19.78 -35.23 31.02
C ARG A 746 20.97 -35.27 31.99
N LYS A 747 20.92 -36.11 33.05
CA LYS A 747 22.07 -36.34 33.96
C LYS A 747 23.23 -37.03 33.25
N THR A 748 22.94 -37.95 32.33
CA THR A 748 23.95 -38.66 31.54
C THR A 748 24.61 -37.74 30.51
N ALA A 749 23.85 -36.87 29.85
CA ALA A 749 24.36 -35.81 28.99
C ALA A 749 25.22 -34.83 29.79
N LEU A 750 24.77 -34.45 31.00
CA LEU A 750 25.53 -33.59 31.93
C LEU A 750 26.86 -34.21 32.36
N SER A 751 26.84 -35.50 32.68
CA SER A 751 28.03 -36.29 33.01
C SER A 751 28.96 -36.39 31.82
N LYS A 752 28.44 -36.71 30.62
CA LYS A 752 29.25 -36.78 29.39
C LYS A 752 29.88 -35.43 29.06
N LEU A 753 29.13 -34.33 29.13
CA LEU A 753 29.64 -32.97 28.93
C LEU A 753 30.75 -32.64 29.93
N ARG A 754 30.56 -32.97 31.23
CA ARG A 754 31.57 -32.78 32.27
C ARG A 754 32.82 -33.62 32.06
N THR A 755 32.67 -34.90 31.74
CA THR A 755 33.78 -35.81 31.43
C THR A 755 34.55 -35.35 30.19
N TRP A 756 33.84 -34.82 29.19
CA TRP A 756 34.43 -34.36 27.94
C TRP A 756 35.17 -33.03 28.13
N LEU A 757 34.60 -32.08 28.88
CA LEU A 757 35.30 -30.88 29.33
C LEU A 757 36.55 -31.25 30.10
N ALA A 758 36.44 -32.08 31.14
CA ALA A 758 37.59 -32.52 31.93
C ALA A 758 38.68 -33.17 31.04
N SER A 759 38.30 -34.01 30.08
CA SER A 759 39.25 -34.64 29.15
C SER A 759 39.93 -33.67 28.17
N ARG A 760 39.39 -32.46 27.99
CA ARG A 760 39.89 -31.44 27.05
C ARG A 760 40.40 -30.18 27.76
N THR A 761 40.20 -30.04 29.07
CA THR A 761 40.54 -28.86 29.87
C THR A 761 41.30 -29.23 31.15
N ASP A 762 42.50 -29.81 31.04
CA ASP A 762 43.35 -30.10 32.20
C ASP A 762 44.45 -29.03 32.44
N ARG A 763 44.05 -27.74 32.54
CA ARG A 763 44.84 -26.54 32.95
C ARG A 763 45.76 -25.87 31.88
N PRO A 764 46.16 -24.57 32.09
CA PRO A 764 46.06 -23.51 31.08
C PRO A 764 47.23 -23.43 30.09
N THR A 765 46.90 -22.95 28.88
CA THR A 765 47.79 -22.37 27.84
C THR A 765 49.12 -23.10 27.58
N GLY A 766 49.10 -24.05 26.65
CA GLY A 766 50.32 -24.58 26.05
C GLY A 766 50.00 -25.66 25.02
N MET A 767 50.13 -25.33 23.73
CA MET A 767 50.03 -26.29 22.63
C MET A 767 51.09 -27.40 22.83
N THR A 768 50.81 -28.69 22.59
CA THR A 768 51.05 -29.30 21.26
C THR A 768 50.59 -30.77 21.19
N ARG A 769 49.66 -31.06 20.24
CA ARG A 769 49.50 -32.27 19.36
C ARG A 769 49.33 -33.67 20.00
N ARG A 770 48.38 -34.56 19.64
CA ARG A 770 47.65 -34.85 18.37
C ARG A 770 46.28 -35.52 18.66
N GLY A 771 45.27 -35.12 17.88
CA GLY A 771 43.93 -35.71 17.84
C GLY A 771 42.92 -34.71 17.28
N THR A 772 43.16 -34.23 16.05
CA THR A 772 42.24 -33.30 15.38
C THR A 772 41.03 -34.06 14.84
N LEU A 773 39.88 -33.89 15.48
CA LEU A 773 38.59 -33.97 14.81
C LEU A 773 38.12 -32.53 14.58
N SER A 774 38.27 -32.08 13.33
CA SER A 774 37.66 -30.84 12.83
C SER A 774 36.35 -31.23 12.16
N VAL A 775 35.25 -30.64 12.59
CA VAL A 775 34.03 -30.61 11.78
C VAL A 775 33.91 -29.22 11.18
N ARG A 776 33.96 -29.14 9.85
CA ARG A 776 33.86 -27.91 9.04
C ARG A 776 32.41 -27.48 8.79
N ASP A 777 31.44 -28.20 9.36
CA ASP A 777 30.10 -28.32 8.77
C ASP A 777 28.98 -27.73 9.63
N TRP A 778 29.24 -26.62 10.34
CA TRP A 778 28.20 -25.93 11.12
C TRP A 778 28.31 -24.42 11.06
N HIS A 779 27.14 -23.79 10.98
CA HIS A 779 26.98 -22.35 11.17
C HIS A 779 26.52 -22.11 12.61
N ILE A 780 27.42 -21.56 13.43
CA ILE A 780 27.14 -21.17 14.82
C ILE A 780 26.92 -19.68 14.82
N THR A 781 25.75 -19.26 15.27
CA THR A 781 25.39 -17.85 15.30
C THR A 781 25.10 -17.42 16.72
N PHE A 782 25.72 -16.31 17.11
CA PHE A 782 25.53 -15.67 18.40
C PHE A 782 24.64 -14.45 18.18
N ASP A 783 23.74 -14.19 19.12
CA ASP A 783 22.84 -13.04 19.09
C ASP A 783 23.52 -11.68 19.33
N THR A 784 24.86 -11.60 19.25
CA THR A 784 25.63 -10.35 19.41
C THR A 784 25.24 -9.28 18.39
N GLN A 785 24.78 -9.67 17.21
CA GLN A 785 24.29 -8.74 16.19
C GLN A 785 22.98 -8.04 16.60
N ARG A 786 22.18 -8.62 17.50
CA ARG A 786 20.98 -7.94 18.05
C ARG A 786 21.34 -6.69 18.83
N LEU A 787 22.57 -6.59 19.34
CA LEU A 787 23.05 -5.42 20.08
C LEU A 787 23.20 -4.18 19.21
N GLN A 788 23.40 -4.35 17.89
CA GLN A 788 23.53 -3.23 16.97
C GLN A 788 22.19 -2.50 16.75
N GLY A 789 21.06 -3.17 16.99
CA GLY A 789 19.72 -2.63 16.72
C GLY A 789 18.84 -2.40 17.95
N CYS A 790 19.27 -2.81 19.16
CA CYS A 790 18.42 -2.72 20.35
C CYS A 790 18.52 -1.35 21.06
N SER A 791 17.48 -0.98 21.82
CA SER A 791 17.43 0.27 22.58
C SER A 791 18.43 0.25 23.75
N LEU A 792 18.74 1.44 24.30
CA LEU A 792 19.59 1.58 25.48
C LEU A 792 19.08 0.78 26.70
N ASP A 793 17.77 0.71 26.90
CA ASP A 793 17.18 -0.10 27.97
C ASP A 793 17.36 -1.60 27.71
N THR A 794 17.19 -2.04 26.46
CA THR A 794 17.45 -3.44 26.10
C THR A 794 18.93 -3.80 26.23
N LEU A 795 19.86 -2.87 25.96
CA LEU A 795 21.30 -3.07 26.23
C LEU A 795 21.58 -3.30 27.72
N LEU A 796 20.91 -2.57 28.61
CA LEU A 796 21.01 -2.80 30.06
C LEU A 796 20.49 -4.18 30.47
N GLU A 797 19.36 -4.61 29.91
CA GLU A 797 18.80 -5.94 30.15
C GLU A 797 19.74 -7.05 29.65
N VAL A 798 20.39 -6.86 28.51
CA VAL A 798 21.41 -7.79 27.99
C VAL A 798 22.57 -7.94 28.97
N TYR A 799 23.03 -6.89 29.65
CA TYR A 799 24.06 -6.99 30.69
C TYR A 799 23.62 -7.72 31.95
N GLN A 800 22.32 -7.98 32.10
CA GLN A 800 21.79 -8.84 33.14
C GLN A 800 21.78 -10.32 32.72
N ALA A 801 22.10 -10.63 31.46
CA ALA A 801 22.14 -12.00 30.99
C ALA A 801 23.17 -12.83 31.78
N PRO A 802 22.89 -14.12 32.06
CA PRO A 802 23.76 -14.98 32.87
C PRO A 802 25.21 -15.10 32.40
N VAL A 803 25.47 -14.84 31.12
CA VAL A 803 26.82 -14.80 30.56
C VAL A 803 27.69 -13.67 31.12
N TYR A 804 27.09 -12.54 31.53
CA TYR A 804 27.77 -11.37 32.09
C TYR A 804 27.70 -11.26 33.61
N ALA A 805 26.92 -12.12 34.28
CA ALA A 805 26.87 -12.13 35.74
C ALA A 805 28.29 -12.29 36.31
N ASN A 806 28.66 -11.52 37.34
CA ASN A 806 30.01 -11.50 37.91
C ASN A 806 30.56 -12.91 38.16
N TRP A 807 31.45 -13.36 37.27
CA TRP A 807 32.14 -14.62 37.40
C TRP A 807 33.31 -14.44 38.36
N THR A 808 33.19 -15.03 39.55
CA THR A 808 34.27 -15.07 40.55
C THR A 808 35.26 -16.17 40.17
N GLY A 809 36.04 -15.99 39.09
CA GLY A 809 37.07 -16.93 38.67
C GLY A 809 37.76 -16.56 37.35
N ASN A 810 38.88 -17.22 37.03
CA ASN A 810 39.59 -17.05 35.76
C ASN A 810 38.69 -17.47 34.59
N VAL A 811 38.12 -16.49 33.88
CA VAL A 811 37.36 -16.71 32.65
C VAL A 811 38.32 -17.23 31.58
N PRO A 812 38.00 -18.34 30.89
CA PRO A 812 38.86 -18.83 29.80
C PRO A 812 39.03 -17.79 28.69
N ALA A 813 40.24 -17.67 28.13
CA ALA A 813 40.59 -16.65 27.13
C ALA A 813 39.60 -16.50 25.96
N PRO A 814 39.00 -17.58 25.38
CA PRO A 814 38.02 -17.44 24.30
C PRO A 814 36.70 -16.77 24.73
N LEU A 815 36.29 -16.94 25.99
CA LEU A 815 35.12 -16.28 26.57
C LEU A 815 35.44 -14.83 26.94
N GLN A 816 36.67 -14.57 27.39
CA GLN A 816 37.12 -13.21 27.65
C GLN A 816 37.10 -12.38 26.35
N ALA A 817 37.69 -12.90 25.27
CA ALA A 817 37.66 -12.24 23.96
C ALA A 817 36.22 -11.97 23.48
N TRP A 818 35.30 -12.90 23.69
CA TRP A 818 33.89 -12.69 23.34
C TRP A 818 33.18 -11.65 24.21
N ARG A 819 33.47 -11.62 25.53
CA ARG A 819 32.99 -10.55 26.41
C ARG A 819 33.52 -9.21 25.93
N ASP A 820 34.79 -9.14 25.54
CA ASP A 820 35.42 -7.92 25.03
C ASP A 820 34.80 -7.48 23.70
N ASP A 821 34.51 -8.41 22.77
CA ASP A 821 33.77 -8.13 21.52
C ASP A 821 32.41 -7.48 21.80
N VAL A 822 31.65 -8.03 22.75
CA VAL A 822 30.33 -7.49 23.12
C VAL A 822 30.44 -6.17 23.87
N ARG A 823 31.41 -6.05 24.77
CA ARG A 823 31.71 -4.78 25.47
C ARG A 823 32.02 -3.68 24.47
N ALA A 824 32.82 -3.96 23.43
CA ALA A 824 33.12 -3.01 22.37
C ALA A 824 31.86 -2.52 21.65
N VAL A 825 30.97 -3.44 21.24
CA VAL A 825 29.69 -3.08 20.57
C VAL A 825 28.79 -2.24 21.48
N VAL A 826 28.74 -2.57 22.78
CA VAL A 826 27.93 -1.81 23.74
C VAL A 826 28.52 -0.42 23.96
N CYS A 827 29.83 -0.32 24.15
CA CYS A 827 30.53 0.96 24.27
C CYS A 827 30.27 1.83 23.05
N GLU A 828 30.41 1.28 21.84
CA GLU A 828 30.12 1.97 20.59
C GLU A 828 28.67 2.48 20.53
N ARG A 829 27.69 1.65 20.93
CA ARG A 829 26.27 2.02 20.92
C ARG A 829 25.92 3.09 21.95
N VAL A 830 26.43 2.96 23.17
CA VAL A 830 26.22 3.98 24.21
C VAL A 830 26.91 5.28 23.81
N GLN A 831 28.12 5.21 23.25
CA GLN A 831 28.84 6.37 22.74
C GLN A 831 28.08 7.05 21.59
N ALA A 832 27.58 6.29 20.62
CA ALA A 832 26.76 6.82 19.53
C ALA A 832 25.49 7.52 20.07
N ALA A 833 24.84 6.94 21.08
CA ALA A 833 23.68 7.56 21.72
C ALA A 833 24.04 8.85 22.48
N LEU A 834 25.15 8.86 23.22
CA LEU A 834 25.66 10.04 23.94
C LEU A 834 26.17 11.14 22.98
N GLN A 835 26.69 10.78 21.82
CA GLN A 835 27.11 11.73 20.78
C GLN A 835 25.91 12.32 20.04
N ALA A 836 24.91 11.50 19.70
CA ALA A 836 23.63 11.99 19.16
C ALA A 836 22.91 12.93 20.15
N SER A 837 23.07 12.68 21.46
CA SER A 837 22.43 13.49 22.49
C SER A 837 23.03 14.88 22.66
N ALA A 838 24.25 15.14 22.18
CA ALA A 838 24.86 16.46 22.24
C ALA A 838 24.23 17.48 21.27
N HIS A 839 23.44 17.04 20.28
CA HIS A 839 22.95 17.90 19.20
C HIS A 839 21.43 17.85 18.92
N ALA A 840 20.65 16.90 19.43
CA ALA A 840 19.22 16.83 19.09
C ALA A 840 18.25 16.09 20.05
N LEU A 841 18.71 15.46 21.14
CA LEU A 841 17.81 14.68 22.02
C LEU A 841 17.12 15.53 23.08
N SER A 842 15.94 15.09 23.52
CA SER A 842 15.27 15.69 24.68
C SER A 842 16.09 15.49 25.96
N MET A 843 15.98 16.41 26.91
CA MET A 843 16.62 16.29 28.25
C MET A 843 16.30 14.95 28.94
N ALA A 844 15.12 14.37 28.67
CA ALA A 844 14.72 13.07 29.20
C ALA A 844 15.57 11.92 28.64
N GLU A 845 15.83 11.91 27.33
CA GLU A 845 16.65 10.88 26.67
C GLU A 845 18.12 11.00 27.04
N GLN A 846 18.63 12.23 27.20
CA GLN A 846 19.96 12.49 27.76
C GLN A 846 20.11 11.91 29.16
N GLN A 847 19.16 12.22 30.05
CA GLN A 847 19.13 11.69 31.42
C GLN A 847 19.06 10.15 31.43
N GLN A 848 18.29 9.56 30.51
CA GLN A 848 18.13 8.11 30.38
C GLN A 848 19.42 7.45 29.90
N ALA A 849 20.09 7.99 28.88
CA ALA A 849 21.37 7.48 28.39
C ALA A 849 22.46 7.56 29.47
N MET A 850 22.51 8.65 30.23
CA MET A 850 23.48 8.84 31.31
C MET A 850 23.18 7.92 32.52
N THR A 851 21.90 7.72 32.86
CA THR A 851 21.47 6.76 33.88
C THR A 851 21.81 5.33 33.46
N ALA A 852 21.60 4.98 32.19
CA ALA A 852 21.96 3.68 31.65
C ALA A 852 23.47 3.45 31.69
N TRP A 853 24.25 4.45 31.29
CA TRP A 853 25.71 4.40 31.40
C TRP A 853 26.20 4.14 32.83
N HIS A 854 25.69 4.90 33.81
CA HIS A 854 26.05 4.70 35.22
C HIS A 854 25.69 3.30 35.73
N ARG A 855 24.52 2.77 35.34
CA ARG A 855 24.12 1.40 35.69
C ARG A 855 25.03 0.34 35.05
N LEU A 856 25.47 0.56 33.80
CA LEU A 856 26.43 -0.32 33.11
C LEU A 856 27.79 -0.32 33.81
N VAL A 857 28.33 0.86 34.14
CA VAL A 857 29.62 1.01 34.84
C VAL A 857 29.59 0.41 36.24
N GLN A 858 28.49 0.56 36.98
CA GLN A 858 28.33 -0.08 38.29
C GLN A 858 28.34 -1.61 38.21
N ARG A 859 27.84 -2.17 37.10
CA ARG A 859 27.77 -3.61 36.86
C ARG A 859 29.11 -4.18 36.38
N ASP A 860 29.81 -3.46 35.53
CA ASP A 860 31.09 -3.87 34.95
C ASP A 860 32.09 -2.71 35.02
N PRO A 861 32.86 -2.60 36.13
CA PRO A 861 33.78 -1.50 36.35
C PRO A 861 34.86 -1.37 35.27
N GLU A 862 35.15 -2.45 34.54
CA GLU A 862 36.11 -2.45 33.44
C GLU A 862 35.61 -1.64 32.23
N LEU A 863 34.29 -1.45 32.08
CA LEU A 863 33.71 -0.54 31.07
C LEU A 863 34.12 0.91 31.31
N ALA A 864 34.34 1.31 32.57
CA ALA A 864 34.78 2.65 32.91
C ALA A 864 36.16 2.95 32.31
N VAL A 865 37.05 1.94 32.29
CA VAL A 865 38.40 2.06 31.72
C VAL A 865 38.37 2.17 30.20
N PHE A 866 37.41 1.49 29.55
CA PHE A 866 37.24 1.54 28.10
C PHE A 866 36.69 2.89 27.61
N ALA A 867 35.92 3.60 28.44
CA ALA A 867 35.25 4.83 28.05
C ALA A 867 35.86 6.11 28.65
N SER A 868 36.67 6.02 29.70
CA SER A 868 37.31 7.18 30.35
C SER A 868 38.17 8.01 29.39
N VAL A 869 38.72 7.40 28.34
CA VAL A 869 39.53 8.10 27.33
C VAL A 869 38.71 9.08 26.46
N HIS A 870 37.39 8.88 26.35
CA HIS A 870 36.52 9.70 25.49
C HIS A 870 35.43 10.49 26.24
N LEU A 871 34.92 9.99 27.37
CA LEU A 871 33.84 10.64 28.12
C LEU A 871 34.30 11.77 29.04
N GLU A 872 35.52 11.73 29.60
CA GLU A 872 36.02 12.82 30.47
C GLU A 872 36.09 14.17 29.73
N ARG A 873 36.41 14.15 28.43
CA ARG A 873 36.44 15.36 27.59
C ARG A 873 35.05 15.93 27.26
N GLN A 874 34.02 15.10 27.21
CA GLN A 874 32.64 15.53 26.93
C GLN A 874 31.89 15.92 28.21
N ALA A 875 32.13 15.21 29.32
CA ALA A 875 31.58 15.55 30.64
C ALA A 875 32.05 16.94 31.11
N ASP A 876 33.33 17.29 30.87
CA ASP A 876 33.84 18.64 31.10
C ASP A 876 33.19 19.70 30.19
N GLY A 877 32.79 19.33 28.98
CA GLY A 877 32.04 20.19 28.06
C GLY A 877 30.62 20.47 28.57
N TRP A 878 29.91 19.44 29.01
CA TRP A 878 28.55 19.54 29.54
C TRP A 878 28.49 20.26 30.89
N ALA A 879 29.48 20.06 31.77
CA ALA A 879 29.59 20.80 33.04
C ALA A 879 29.80 22.30 32.80
N ARG A 880 30.52 22.69 31.75
CA ARG A 880 30.70 24.10 31.36
C ARG A 880 29.47 24.70 30.69
N GLN A 881 28.75 23.91 29.88
CA GLN A 881 27.55 24.37 29.18
C GLN A 881 26.37 24.59 30.16
N SER A 882 26.19 23.68 31.12
CA SER A 882 25.21 23.82 32.21
C SER A 882 25.53 24.94 33.19
N GLN A 883 26.81 25.27 33.42
CA GLN A 883 27.21 26.47 34.16
C GLN A 883 27.02 27.76 33.37
N GLY A 884 27.09 27.70 32.03
CA GLY A 884 26.86 28.85 31.15
C GLY A 884 25.38 29.19 30.93
N GLU A 885 24.46 28.24 31.09
CA GLU A 885 23.01 28.49 31.05
C GLU A 885 22.41 28.83 32.42
N ALA A 886 23.13 28.56 33.51
CA ALA A 886 22.75 28.93 34.88
C ALA A 886 23.29 30.31 35.32
N LEU A 887 24.18 30.92 34.52
CA LEU A 887 24.66 32.30 34.61
C LEU A 887 23.91 33.17 33.60
#